data_AF-A0A954G7U0-F1
#
_entry.id   AF-A0A954G7U0-F1
#
_cell.length_a   1.000
_cell.length_b   1.000
_cell.length_c   1.000
_cell.angle_alpha   90.00
_cell.angle_beta   90.00
_cell.angle_gamma   90.00
#
_symmetry.space_group_name_H-M   'P 1'
#
loop_
_entity.id
_entity.type
_entity.pdbx_description
1 polymer ?
#
loop_
_entity_poly.entity_id
_entity_poly.type
_entity_poly.pdbx_seq_one_letter_code
_entity_poly.pdbx_strand_id
1 'polypeptide(L)'
;MFHSQWLTTLNRRLRNRSSRSRRARRDRHYGIQPPSARALVSRNVIETLEDRTLLTAFTVVNTNDSGAGSLRDAIAQANLNAGADTITFDASLASQTIVLSDEILISDGVTILGLGADQLTLDGNGNSRIFNIDDSFEETEIVVELSDLTLTNGFAIDGGAIVNYEDLTITDSIVSGNHASNSLFQAGGGVYSAAGSLAVTGSYFTENSGYRGGGIATVNTMLTVTQSTFFGNTAQEGGGISFESPYQNDIYIASVRSCSFLQNNVTGDGAGILFEHGQASVSNSIFTDNISDRVGGGIANCWTTLFVENSTFHQNYARVYGGGISNGGIFSSEGGGDLTLLSSTLSENSTVNNGGGYYSNYGLTRIFNSTLSGNSTLHTGGGINVGRPIGVDTYSAPNVEGPAELEIFNSTITGNTADHRSGIYTIYQIEVTNSIIAGNPADESKPQNSDKITAHNSIIQDSIEGLLDPVLRDNGGPVKTHALLTGSAAIDAGDNTAVSAAGLDFDQRGDGFDRIVGGTVDIGAYETQVNHTQVDLRIVSSKTSTGLNGEVSSLPQSRDWLDEWSGYWLEIWVGTPAPSDHGIQSVVIDFSYNTDITTATSIEYGAAFTENQTGSINDQTGQVINLSAGTSLTGIGDDEPVLFARIRFESTEDESINLDWDGQSLNPQSVAVTIEHLEVLDTAEAVRENLLILIPQTQIYANPFDLNDDDIINYRDLIQLITVYGVAPSESVSGTAWFGDYDQNNLVNYRDLIQLIGNYGKSKANASPVNYPANFPDAWNQLLTVEAQQPPQINAKSVTQSAAETVLASAKAEFSPQLDSAQQQILTEVDIQVVDLSGDTLGRAVPGTIYIDVNAAGYGWFVDATPFANEEFSSSSELSLIAL
;
A
#
# COMPACT_ATOMS: atom_id res chain seq x y z
N MET A 1 -1.98 12.75 45.05
CA MET A 1 -2.02 11.97 46.32
C MET A 1 -2.79 10.68 46.05
N PHE A 2 -2.18 9.53 46.39
CA PHE A 2 -2.67 8.13 46.33
C PHE A 2 -2.85 7.53 44.92
N HIS A 3 -1.96 6.69 44.35
CA HIS A 3 -1.37 5.37 44.71
C HIS A 3 -2.31 4.15 44.64
N SER A 4 -2.14 3.40 43.54
CA SER A 4 -2.02 1.94 43.42
C SER A 4 -3.11 1.01 44.02
N GLN A 5 -3.92 0.40 43.15
CA GLN A 5 -4.50 -0.94 43.36
C GLN A 5 -4.85 -1.62 42.02
N TRP A 6 -3.94 -2.43 41.47
CA TRP A 6 -4.29 -3.52 40.55
C TRP A 6 -3.13 -4.54 40.49
N LEU A 7 -3.03 -5.40 41.51
CA LEU A 7 -2.11 -6.55 41.51
C LEU A 7 -2.51 -7.65 42.54
N THR A 8 -3.82 -7.89 42.72
CA THR A 8 -4.33 -8.82 43.75
C THR A 8 -5.35 -9.86 43.27
N THR A 9 -5.35 -10.22 41.98
CA THR A 9 -6.31 -11.23 41.47
C THR A 9 -5.72 -12.39 40.66
N LEU A 10 -4.39 -12.58 40.64
CA LEU A 10 -3.79 -13.76 39.99
C LEU A 10 -3.40 -14.90 40.95
N ASN A 11 -3.39 -14.66 42.27
CA ASN A 11 -2.85 -15.63 43.25
C ASN A 11 -3.89 -16.49 43.99
N ARG A 12 -5.10 -16.71 43.45
CA ARG A 12 -6.17 -17.47 44.15
C ARG A 12 -6.83 -18.62 43.39
N ARG A 13 -6.22 -19.18 42.33
CA ARG A 13 -6.75 -20.41 41.69
C ARG A 13 -5.79 -21.60 41.62
N LEU A 14 -4.64 -21.53 42.29
CA LEU A 14 -3.78 -22.69 42.53
C LEU A 14 -3.81 -23.07 44.01
N ARG A 15 -4.80 -23.88 44.43
CA ARG A 15 -4.72 -24.84 45.56
C ARG A 15 -6.04 -25.60 45.77
N ASN A 16 -5.95 -26.94 45.68
CA ASN A 16 -6.86 -27.98 46.19
C ASN A 16 -8.18 -28.19 45.40
N ARG A 17 -8.62 -29.39 45.00
CA ARG A 17 -8.41 -30.75 45.54
C ARG A 17 -8.81 -31.83 44.51
N SER A 18 -8.06 -32.92 44.57
CA SER A 18 -8.22 -34.29 44.03
C SER A 18 -9.61 -34.96 44.05
N SER A 19 -9.89 -35.85 43.07
CA SER A 19 -10.13 -37.30 43.33
C SER A 19 -10.39 -38.19 42.07
N ARG A 20 -9.63 -39.31 41.97
CA ARG A 20 -9.96 -40.70 41.50
C ARG A 20 -10.58 -40.88 40.08
N SER A 21 -10.18 -41.81 39.19
CA SER A 21 -9.71 -43.21 39.37
C SER A 21 -9.06 -43.86 38.11
N ARG A 22 -8.07 -44.77 38.33
CA ARG A 22 -7.72 -46.07 37.67
C ARG A 22 -7.55 -46.10 36.12
N ARG A 23 -6.48 -46.64 35.51
CA ARG A 23 -5.90 -48.00 35.67
C ARG A 23 -4.58 -48.18 34.85
N ALA A 24 -3.53 -48.71 35.49
CA ALA A 24 -2.42 -49.62 35.05
C ALA A 24 -1.69 -49.40 33.69
N ARG A 25 -0.34 -49.37 33.59
CA ARG A 25 0.71 -50.40 33.87
C ARG A 25 2.11 -49.74 33.84
N ARG A 26 2.99 -49.91 34.86
CA ARG A 26 4.27 -50.70 34.89
C ARG A 26 5.23 -50.45 33.71
N ASP A 27 6.50 -50.06 33.87
CA ASP A 27 7.54 -50.65 34.74
C ASP A 27 8.84 -49.79 34.87
N ARG A 28 9.49 -49.90 36.06
CA ARG A 28 10.95 -49.83 36.42
C ARG A 28 11.73 -48.49 36.32
N HIS A 29 12.08 -47.80 37.42
CA HIS A 29 13.12 -48.03 38.46
C HIS A 29 14.59 -48.05 37.98
N TYR A 30 15.31 -46.95 38.28
CA TYR A 30 16.62 -46.79 38.96
C TYR A 30 16.75 -45.26 39.20
N GLY A 31 17.16 -44.66 40.32
CA GLY A 31 17.96 -45.05 41.47
C GLY A 31 18.86 -43.85 41.80
N ILE A 32 18.45 -43.01 42.75
CA ILE A 32 19.08 -41.73 43.14
C ILE A 32 20.37 -41.96 43.96
N GLN A 33 21.44 -41.21 43.68
CA GLN A 33 22.32 -40.61 44.72
C GLN A 33 23.19 -39.45 44.19
N PRO A 34 23.23 -38.28 44.87
CA PRO A 34 24.24 -37.21 44.72
C PRO A 34 25.18 -37.14 45.96
N PRO A 35 26.03 -36.11 46.15
CA PRO A 35 27.07 -35.53 45.29
C PRO A 35 28.44 -35.43 46.02
N SER A 36 29.54 -35.10 45.33
CA SER A 36 30.66 -34.38 45.96
C SER A 36 31.45 -33.51 44.97
N ALA A 37 31.99 -32.42 45.48
CA ALA A 37 32.32 -31.20 44.76
C ALA A 37 33.80 -31.05 44.35
N ARG A 38 33.98 -30.24 43.28
CA ARG A 38 35.11 -29.33 42.95
C ARG A 38 36.52 -29.92 42.76
N ALA A 39 37.06 -29.73 41.55
CA ALA A 39 38.22 -28.87 41.30
C ALA A 39 38.38 -28.55 39.79
N LEU A 40 38.66 -27.27 39.50
CA LEU A 40 38.93 -26.68 38.19
C LEU A 40 40.14 -27.32 37.47
N VAL A 41 40.06 -27.53 36.15
CA VAL A 41 41.14 -27.24 35.18
C VAL A 41 40.54 -26.91 33.79
N SER A 42 41.02 -25.80 33.22
CA SER A 42 40.86 -25.18 31.89
C SER A 42 39.86 -25.76 30.86
N ARG A 43 38.87 -24.94 30.49
CA ARG A 43 38.26 -24.97 29.15
C ARG A 43 39.27 -24.43 28.13
N ASN A 44 39.83 -25.30 27.30
CA ASN A 44 40.15 -24.90 25.93
C ASN A 44 38.80 -24.90 25.21
N VAL A 45 38.15 -23.74 25.14
CA VAL A 45 37.07 -23.54 24.17
C VAL A 45 37.79 -23.33 22.85
N ILE A 46 37.73 -24.35 22.00
CA ILE A 46 37.80 -24.12 20.56
C ILE A 46 36.47 -23.46 20.26
N GLU A 47 36.48 -22.14 20.02
CA GLU A 47 35.34 -21.51 19.37
C GLU A 47 35.32 -22.08 17.95
N THR A 48 34.26 -22.81 17.63
CA THR A 48 33.88 -23.03 16.24
C THR A 48 33.60 -21.64 15.69
N LEU A 49 34.45 -21.18 14.78
CA LEU A 49 34.14 -20.04 13.93
C LEU A 49 32.77 -20.31 13.32
N GLU A 50 31.87 -19.34 13.44
CA GLU A 50 30.57 -19.30 12.76
C GLU A 50 30.77 -19.69 11.29
N ASP A 51 29.85 -20.47 10.74
CA ASP A 51 29.85 -20.85 9.31
C ASP A 51 29.74 -19.57 8.48
N ARG A 52 30.89 -19.03 8.08
CA ARG A 52 30.98 -18.07 6.98
C ARG A 52 30.97 -18.88 5.69
N THR A 53 29.80 -19.35 5.29
CA THR A 53 29.59 -19.87 3.94
C THR A 53 29.69 -18.67 2.98
N LEU A 54 30.58 -18.77 2.00
CA LEU A 54 30.60 -17.83 0.88
C LEU A 54 29.32 -18.07 0.08
N LEU A 55 28.46 -17.06 -0.05
CA LEU A 55 27.34 -17.07 -1.00
C LEU A 55 27.85 -17.54 -2.36
N THR A 56 27.41 -18.71 -2.81
CA THR A 56 27.81 -19.23 -4.12
C THR A 56 26.77 -18.79 -5.14
N ALA A 57 27.24 -18.07 -6.17
CA ALA A 57 26.39 -17.61 -7.25
C ALA A 57 26.44 -18.59 -8.43
N PHE A 58 25.28 -19.08 -8.86
CA PHE A 58 25.12 -19.88 -10.08
C PHE A 58 24.44 -19.04 -11.17
N THR A 59 24.87 -19.21 -12.42
CA THR A 59 24.28 -18.50 -13.57
C THR A 59 23.69 -19.49 -14.56
N VAL A 60 22.42 -19.30 -14.88
CA VAL A 60 21.72 -20.01 -15.95
C VAL A 60 22.05 -19.35 -17.28
N VAL A 61 22.57 -20.11 -18.25
CA VAL A 61 23.12 -19.57 -19.51
C VAL A 61 22.42 -20.09 -20.76
N ASN A 62 21.42 -20.96 -20.61
CA ASN A 62 20.65 -21.50 -21.72
C ASN A 62 19.23 -21.91 -21.31
N THR A 63 18.35 -22.08 -22.29
CA THR A 63 16.94 -22.46 -22.11
C THR A 63 16.69 -23.96 -22.10
N ASN A 64 17.74 -24.80 -22.03
CA ASN A 64 17.54 -26.24 -21.98
C ASN A 64 16.93 -26.62 -20.63
N ASP A 65 16.05 -27.62 -20.61
CA ASP A 65 15.46 -28.13 -19.37
C ASP A 65 16.50 -28.83 -18.46
N SER A 66 17.55 -29.41 -19.03
CA SER A 66 18.61 -30.12 -18.28
C SER A 66 19.96 -30.04 -18.98
N GLY A 67 21.01 -30.40 -18.24
CA GLY A 67 22.40 -30.35 -18.70
C GLY A 67 23.10 -29.06 -18.27
N ALA A 68 24.41 -29.02 -18.51
CA ALA A 68 25.26 -27.95 -18.00
C ALA A 68 24.73 -26.54 -18.36
N GLY A 69 24.60 -25.69 -17.35
CA GLY A 69 24.17 -24.30 -17.49
C GLY A 69 22.66 -24.09 -17.65
N SER A 70 21.83 -25.12 -17.44
CA SER A 70 20.37 -24.95 -17.32
C SER A 70 19.96 -24.52 -15.91
N LEU A 71 18.70 -24.06 -15.76
CA LEU A 71 18.11 -23.77 -14.44
C LEU A 71 18.15 -24.99 -13.53
N ARG A 72 17.81 -26.17 -14.06
CA ARG A 72 17.85 -27.43 -13.31
C ARG A 72 19.25 -27.80 -12.84
N ASP A 73 20.28 -27.51 -13.63
CA ASP A 73 21.68 -27.71 -13.25
C ASP A 73 22.10 -26.73 -12.14
N ALA A 74 21.71 -25.45 -12.25
CA ALA A 74 21.99 -24.44 -11.22
C ALA A 74 21.33 -24.78 -9.88
N ILE A 75 20.04 -25.13 -9.86
CA ILE A 75 19.33 -25.52 -8.64
C ILE A 75 19.90 -26.82 -8.06
N ALA A 76 20.26 -27.79 -8.89
CA ALA A 76 20.89 -29.02 -8.41
C ALA A 76 22.26 -28.76 -7.75
N GLN A 77 22.99 -27.73 -8.20
CA GLN A 77 24.24 -27.32 -7.55
C GLN A 77 23.98 -26.58 -6.25
N ALA A 78 22.98 -25.68 -6.21
CA ALA A 78 22.57 -24.99 -4.99
C ALA A 78 22.13 -25.98 -3.90
N ASN A 79 21.25 -26.93 -4.22
CA ASN A 79 20.82 -27.98 -3.28
C ASN A 79 21.97 -28.85 -2.72
N LEU A 80 23.13 -28.89 -3.38
CA LEU A 80 24.30 -29.65 -2.93
C LEU A 80 25.29 -28.80 -2.10
N ASN A 81 25.11 -27.48 -2.10
CA ASN A 81 25.99 -26.54 -1.46
C ASN A 81 25.30 -25.95 -0.23
N ALA A 82 25.76 -26.37 0.95
CA ALA A 82 25.10 -26.00 2.20
C ALA A 82 25.07 -24.47 2.43
N GLY A 83 23.86 -23.96 2.70
CA GLY A 83 23.62 -22.56 3.02
C GLY A 83 22.94 -21.81 1.87
N ALA A 84 22.61 -20.54 2.11
CA ALA A 84 21.94 -19.72 1.11
C ALA A 84 22.82 -19.51 -0.14
N ASP A 85 22.24 -19.75 -1.31
CA ASP A 85 22.87 -19.54 -2.61
C ASP A 85 22.06 -18.56 -3.49
N THR A 86 22.70 -18.00 -4.52
CA THR A 86 22.02 -17.11 -5.46
C THR A 86 22.04 -17.68 -6.87
N ILE A 87 20.89 -17.71 -7.52
CA ILE A 87 20.74 -18.08 -8.93
C ILE A 87 20.36 -16.85 -9.73
N THR A 88 21.14 -16.57 -10.77
CA THR A 88 20.92 -15.48 -11.75
C THR A 88 20.81 -16.05 -13.16
N PHE A 89 20.29 -15.24 -14.08
CA PHE A 89 20.19 -15.60 -15.50
C PHE A 89 21.12 -14.73 -16.35
N ASP A 90 21.76 -15.33 -17.33
CA ASP A 90 22.53 -14.61 -18.34
C ASP A 90 21.59 -13.69 -19.13
N ALA A 91 22.02 -12.45 -19.38
CA ALA A 91 21.20 -11.45 -20.08
C ALA A 91 20.75 -11.90 -21.49
N SER A 92 21.42 -12.87 -22.11
CA SER A 92 20.98 -13.48 -23.38
C SER A 92 19.66 -14.26 -23.27
N LEU A 93 19.17 -14.54 -22.05
CA LEU A 93 17.89 -15.18 -21.78
C LEU A 93 16.72 -14.19 -21.65
N ALA A 94 16.96 -12.88 -21.82
CA ALA A 94 15.90 -11.89 -21.84
C ALA A 94 14.87 -12.19 -22.95
N SER A 95 13.59 -12.04 -22.60
CA SER A 95 12.41 -12.42 -23.37
C SER A 95 12.37 -13.90 -23.83
N GLN A 96 13.09 -14.80 -23.14
CA GLN A 96 13.06 -16.23 -23.45
C GLN A 96 12.13 -17.02 -22.52
N THR A 97 11.75 -18.21 -22.98
CA THR A 97 11.00 -19.18 -22.19
C THR A 97 11.85 -20.42 -21.94
N ILE A 98 11.96 -20.83 -20.67
CA ILE A 98 12.52 -22.10 -20.25
C ILE A 98 11.35 -23.07 -20.04
N VAL A 99 11.23 -24.05 -20.93
CA VAL A 99 10.16 -25.05 -20.87
C VAL A 99 10.65 -26.25 -20.06
N LEU A 100 9.94 -26.56 -18.97
CA LEU A 100 10.28 -27.65 -18.06
C LEU A 100 9.54 -28.93 -18.45
N SER A 101 10.23 -30.07 -18.39
CA SER A 101 9.59 -31.37 -18.62
C SER A 101 9.10 -32.04 -17.33
N ASP A 102 9.61 -31.61 -16.19
CA ASP A 102 9.24 -32.09 -14.85
C ASP A 102 9.51 -31.01 -13.79
N GLU A 103 8.99 -31.19 -12.58
CA GLU A 103 9.18 -30.24 -11.48
C GLU A 103 10.66 -30.14 -11.06
N ILE A 104 11.04 -29.01 -10.48
CA ILE A 104 12.37 -28.81 -9.89
C ILE A 104 12.23 -28.77 -8.37
N LEU A 105 12.94 -29.68 -7.70
CA LEU A 105 13.07 -29.69 -6.24
C LEU A 105 14.05 -28.61 -5.78
N ILE A 106 13.64 -27.78 -4.84
CA ILE A 106 14.48 -26.87 -4.06
C ILE A 106 14.51 -27.43 -2.64
N SER A 107 15.69 -27.79 -2.15
CA SER A 107 15.88 -28.48 -0.87
C SER A 107 16.98 -27.84 -0.01
N ASP A 108 17.46 -26.67 -0.40
CA ASP A 108 18.32 -25.79 0.41
C ASP A 108 17.95 -24.34 0.12
N GLY A 109 18.33 -23.42 1.00
CA GLY A 109 18.00 -22.00 0.88
C GLY A 109 18.55 -21.39 -0.41
N VAL A 110 17.71 -20.67 -1.16
CA VAL A 110 18.12 -20.08 -2.44
C VAL A 110 17.34 -18.83 -2.78
N THR A 111 18.05 -17.82 -3.29
CA THR A 111 17.48 -16.64 -3.93
C THR A 111 17.60 -16.78 -5.44
N ILE A 112 16.47 -16.77 -6.15
CA ILE A 112 16.38 -16.84 -7.61
C ILE A 112 15.96 -15.46 -8.14
N LEU A 113 16.89 -14.79 -8.81
CA LEU A 113 16.72 -13.46 -9.39
C LEU A 113 16.50 -13.59 -10.90
N GLY A 114 15.29 -13.30 -11.37
CA GLY A 114 14.95 -13.26 -12.79
C GLY A 114 15.54 -12.07 -13.54
N LEU A 115 15.01 -11.78 -14.72
CA LEU A 115 15.44 -10.65 -15.58
C LEU A 115 14.40 -9.52 -15.67
N GLY A 116 13.27 -9.72 -15.00
CA GLY A 116 12.04 -8.94 -15.06
C GLY A 116 10.88 -9.88 -15.34
N ALA A 117 9.73 -9.67 -14.70
CA ALA A 117 8.57 -10.56 -14.86
C ALA A 117 8.16 -10.74 -16.33
N ASP A 118 8.28 -9.70 -17.16
CA ASP A 118 7.99 -9.72 -18.60
C ASP A 118 9.17 -10.20 -19.47
N GLN A 119 10.34 -10.44 -18.85
CA GLN A 119 11.59 -10.76 -19.53
C GLN A 119 12.03 -12.22 -19.36
N LEU A 120 11.45 -13.00 -18.46
CA LEU A 120 11.81 -14.41 -18.33
C LEU A 120 10.62 -15.27 -17.91
N THR A 121 10.32 -16.28 -18.72
CA THR A 121 9.24 -17.22 -18.44
C THR A 121 9.76 -18.61 -18.10
N LEU A 122 9.28 -19.17 -17.00
CA LEU A 122 9.38 -20.59 -16.66
C LEU A 122 8.02 -21.24 -16.95
N ASP A 123 8.01 -22.18 -17.89
CA ASP A 123 6.79 -22.82 -18.40
C ASP A 123 6.75 -24.30 -17.99
N GLY A 124 5.77 -24.69 -17.18
CA GLY A 124 5.51 -26.08 -16.74
C GLY A 124 4.97 -27.02 -17.83
N ASN A 125 4.88 -26.52 -19.07
CA ASN A 125 4.49 -27.21 -20.28
C ASN A 125 3.09 -27.86 -20.24
N GLY A 126 2.22 -27.37 -19.35
CA GLY A 126 0.87 -27.85 -19.11
C GLY A 126 0.79 -29.27 -18.54
N ASN A 127 1.90 -29.84 -18.08
CA ASN A 127 1.96 -31.25 -17.66
C ASN A 127 2.79 -31.49 -16.40
N SER A 128 3.46 -30.47 -15.85
CA SER A 128 4.18 -30.58 -14.59
C SER A 128 4.08 -29.31 -13.76
N ARG A 129 4.37 -29.44 -12.47
CA ARG A 129 4.64 -28.33 -11.55
C ARG A 129 5.97 -27.67 -11.94
N ILE A 130 6.18 -26.40 -11.58
CA ILE A 130 7.46 -25.72 -11.79
C ILE A 130 8.40 -26.00 -10.62
N PHE A 131 8.01 -25.60 -9.40
CA PHE A 131 8.84 -25.75 -8.20
C PHE A 131 8.16 -26.60 -7.12
N ASN A 132 8.96 -27.47 -6.51
CA ASN A 132 8.65 -28.17 -5.28
C ASN A 132 9.67 -27.72 -4.22
N ILE A 133 9.21 -26.97 -3.23
CA ILE A 133 10.05 -26.39 -2.18
C ILE A 133 9.80 -27.19 -0.89
N ASP A 134 10.74 -28.08 -0.59
CA ASP A 134 10.65 -29.05 0.50
C ASP A 134 12.04 -29.68 0.73
N ASP A 135 12.65 -29.45 1.89
CA ASP A 135 13.88 -30.13 2.30
C ASP A 135 13.61 -31.48 3.01
N SER A 136 12.33 -31.79 3.23
CA SER A 136 11.80 -32.95 3.97
C SER A 136 12.06 -32.94 5.48
N PHE A 137 12.40 -31.80 6.08
CA PHE A 137 12.65 -31.62 7.51
C PHE A 137 11.65 -30.64 8.16
N GLU A 138 10.52 -31.16 8.61
CA GLU A 138 9.48 -30.40 9.34
C GLU A 138 9.93 -29.65 10.62
N GLU A 139 11.17 -29.82 11.09
CA GLU A 139 11.71 -29.13 12.28
C GLU A 139 12.51 -27.86 11.94
N THR A 140 12.83 -27.62 10.67
CA THR A 140 13.63 -26.48 10.21
C THR A 140 13.15 -26.03 8.85
N GLU A 141 12.79 -24.76 8.73
CA GLU A 141 12.39 -24.17 7.45
C GLU A 141 13.61 -23.61 6.70
N ILE A 142 13.70 -23.89 5.40
CA ILE A 142 14.63 -23.19 4.49
C ILE A 142 14.01 -21.91 3.95
N VAL A 143 14.84 -20.92 3.61
CA VAL A 143 14.38 -19.65 3.02
C VAL A 143 14.57 -19.68 1.50
N VAL A 144 13.48 -19.49 0.77
CA VAL A 144 13.47 -19.40 -0.69
C VAL A 144 12.88 -18.07 -1.13
N GLU A 145 13.62 -17.36 -1.98
CA GLU A 145 13.21 -16.07 -2.53
C GLU A 145 13.14 -16.14 -4.05
N LEU A 146 11.99 -15.78 -4.62
CA LEU A 146 11.74 -15.74 -6.06
C LEU A 146 11.41 -14.31 -6.46
N SER A 147 12.12 -13.76 -7.43
CA SER A 147 11.84 -12.42 -7.96
C SER A 147 11.97 -12.34 -9.47
N ASP A 148 11.25 -11.41 -10.08
CA ASP A 148 11.44 -11.02 -11.49
C ASP A 148 11.19 -12.14 -12.52
N LEU A 149 10.21 -13.02 -12.26
CA LEU A 149 9.91 -14.20 -13.08
C LEU A 149 8.43 -14.24 -13.52
N THR A 150 8.16 -14.79 -14.69
CA THR A 150 6.85 -15.37 -15.02
C THR A 150 6.85 -16.88 -14.80
N LEU A 151 5.94 -17.40 -13.98
CA LEU A 151 5.69 -18.81 -13.73
C LEU A 151 4.34 -19.21 -14.36
N THR A 152 4.37 -20.01 -15.42
CA THR A 152 3.16 -20.28 -16.21
C THR A 152 2.98 -21.73 -16.65
N ASN A 153 1.75 -22.06 -17.04
CA ASN A 153 1.36 -23.37 -17.59
C ASN A 153 1.77 -24.55 -16.69
N GLY A 154 1.86 -24.34 -15.38
CA GLY A 154 2.07 -25.39 -14.40
C GLY A 154 0.80 -26.25 -14.26
N PHE A 155 0.96 -27.56 -14.19
CA PHE A 155 -0.14 -28.51 -13.98
C PHE A 155 0.27 -29.58 -12.97
N ALA A 156 -0.39 -29.60 -11.81
CA ALA A 156 -0.06 -30.50 -10.71
C ALA A 156 -1.31 -30.99 -9.96
N ILE A 157 -1.11 -31.85 -8.96
CA ILE A 157 -2.18 -32.21 -8.02
C ILE A 157 -2.45 -31.01 -7.11
N ASP A 158 -1.43 -30.51 -6.44
CA ASP A 158 -1.46 -29.31 -5.59
C ASP A 158 -0.42 -28.31 -6.07
N GLY A 159 -0.70 -27.01 -6.00
CA GLY A 159 0.27 -25.98 -6.38
C GLY A 159 0.64 -26.09 -7.86
N GLY A 160 -0.18 -25.54 -8.75
CA GLY A 160 0.04 -25.70 -10.20
C GLY A 160 1.42 -25.22 -10.63
N ALA A 161 1.86 -24.04 -10.16
CA ALA A 161 3.23 -23.57 -10.33
C ALA A 161 4.14 -24.04 -9.19
N ILE A 162 3.73 -23.80 -7.94
CA ILE A 162 4.57 -23.99 -6.75
C ILE A 162 3.81 -24.77 -5.69
N VAL A 163 4.46 -25.79 -5.13
CA VAL A 163 4.15 -26.28 -3.78
C VAL A 163 5.25 -25.87 -2.82
N ASN A 164 4.86 -25.42 -1.63
CA ASN A 164 5.76 -24.93 -0.60
C ASN A 164 5.46 -25.56 0.77
N TYR A 165 6.53 -26.05 1.40
CA TYR A 165 6.54 -26.52 2.79
C TYR A 165 7.53 -25.73 3.66
N GLU A 166 8.06 -24.62 3.14
CA GLU A 166 9.17 -23.85 3.71
C GLU A 166 8.83 -22.35 3.82
N ASP A 167 9.82 -21.49 4.06
CA ASP A 167 9.65 -20.03 3.97
C ASP A 167 9.83 -19.55 2.54
N LEU A 168 8.76 -19.03 1.93
CA LEU A 168 8.74 -18.57 0.54
C LEU A 168 8.40 -17.09 0.42
N THR A 169 9.27 -16.35 -0.25
CA THR A 169 9.01 -14.98 -0.71
C THR A 169 8.89 -14.93 -2.23
N ILE A 170 7.83 -14.29 -2.73
CA ILE A 170 7.61 -14.00 -4.15
C ILE A 170 7.47 -12.49 -4.34
N THR A 171 8.37 -11.90 -5.12
CA THR A 171 8.42 -10.45 -5.36
C THR A 171 8.39 -10.15 -6.86
N ASP A 172 7.66 -9.11 -7.26
CA ASP A 172 7.65 -8.56 -8.63
C ASP A 172 7.58 -9.65 -9.73
N SER A 173 6.70 -10.62 -9.54
CA SER A 173 6.59 -11.81 -10.38
C SER A 173 5.17 -12.01 -10.90
N ILE A 174 5.04 -12.75 -12.00
CA ILE A 174 3.76 -13.14 -12.60
C ILE A 174 3.57 -14.65 -12.40
N VAL A 175 2.50 -15.06 -11.73
CA VAL A 175 2.05 -16.46 -11.65
C VAL A 175 0.77 -16.56 -12.47
N SER A 176 0.85 -17.16 -13.67
CA SER A 176 -0.24 -17.10 -14.65
C SER A 176 -0.64 -18.44 -15.28
N GLY A 177 -1.95 -18.69 -15.39
CA GLY A 177 -2.47 -19.83 -16.15
C GLY A 177 -2.09 -21.20 -15.58
N ASN A 178 -1.82 -21.29 -14.28
CA ASN A 178 -1.45 -22.54 -13.62
C ASN A 178 -2.70 -23.28 -13.12
N HIS A 179 -2.61 -24.61 -13.04
CA HIS A 179 -3.73 -25.48 -12.68
C HIS A 179 -3.36 -26.53 -11.63
N ALA A 180 -4.11 -26.57 -10.54
CA ALA A 180 -4.10 -27.66 -9.56
C ALA A 180 -5.36 -28.54 -9.75
N SER A 181 -5.13 -29.83 -9.99
CA SER A 181 -6.16 -30.80 -10.38
C SER A 181 -6.81 -31.55 -9.21
N ASN A 182 -6.26 -31.43 -8.00
CA ASN A 182 -6.83 -32.07 -6.82
C ASN A 182 -8.22 -31.52 -6.54
N SER A 183 -9.22 -32.40 -6.59
CA SER A 183 -10.62 -32.04 -6.40
C SER A 183 -11.15 -32.36 -5.00
N LEU A 184 -10.28 -32.79 -4.09
CA LEU A 184 -10.71 -33.33 -2.81
C LEU A 184 -10.41 -32.41 -1.63
N PHE A 185 -9.22 -31.78 -1.49
CA PHE A 185 -8.95 -30.74 -0.48
C PHE A 185 -7.67 -29.95 -0.84
N GLN A 186 -7.59 -28.67 -0.43
CA GLN A 186 -6.35 -27.89 -0.21
C GLN A 186 -5.41 -27.74 -1.43
N ALA A 187 -5.89 -27.19 -2.55
CA ALA A 187 -5.09 -27.15 -3.78
C ALA A 187 -5.10 -25.78 -4.46
N GLY A 188 -4.03 -25.02 -4.22
CA GLY A 188 -3.79 -23.71 -4.82
C GLY A 188 -3.42 -23.79 -6.29
N GLY A 189 -4.12 -23.07 -7.16
CA GLY A 189 -3.93 -23.14 -8.61
C GLY A 189 -2.58 -22.59 -9.06
N GLY A 190 -2.17 -21.44 -8.51
CA GLY A 190 -0.81 -20.92 -8.64
C GLY A 190 0.12 -21.53 -7.60
N VAL A 191 -0.11 -21.20 -6.34
CA VAL A 191 0.74 -21.57 -5.20
C VAL A 191 -0.07 -22.31 -4.15
N TYR A 192 0.44 -23.45 -3.69
CA TYR A 192 -0.03 -24.12 -2.49
C TYR A 192 1.06 -24.10 -1.42
N SER A 193 0.76 -23.55 -0.24
CA SER A 193 1.67 -23.52 0.92
C SER A 193 1.05 -24.24 2.10
N ALA A 194 1.81 -25.13 2.75
CA ALA A 194 1.29 -26.01 3.80
C ALA A 194 2.06 -25.96 5.13
N ALA A 195 3.14 -25.18 5.18
CA ALA A 195 3.97 -24.89 6.35
C ALA A 195 4.70 -23.54 6.13
N GLY A 196 5.57 -23.17 7.08
CA GLY A 196 6.37 -21.95 7.03
C GLY A 196 5.56 -20.66 6.86
N SER A 197 6.17 -19.69 6.19
CA SER A 197 5.58 -18.42 5.81
C SER A 197 5.55 -18.23 4.30
N LEU A 198 4.52 -17.52 3.82
CA LEU A 198 4.39 -17.09 2.43
C LEU A 198 4.25 -15.57 2.39
N ALA A 199 5.26 -14.90 1.84
CA ALA A 199 5.26 -13.46 1.58
C ALA A 199 5.15 -13.20 0.07
N VAL A 200 4.21 -12.35 -0.32
CA VAL A 200 3.97 -11.98 -1.73
C VAL A 200 3.88 -10.47 -1.85
N THR A 201 4.72 -9.88 -2.71
CA THR A 201 4.81 -8.42 -2.89
C THR A 201 4.90 -8.07 -4.37
N GLY A 202 4.23 -6.99 -4.79
CA GLY A 202 4.35 -6.45 -6.16
C GLY A 202 3.97 -7.42 -7.29
N SER A 203 3.23 -8.49 -6.99
CA SER A 203 3.09 -9.65 -7.87
C SER A 203 1.70 -9.80 -8.47
N TYR A 204 1.62 -10.53 -9.58
CA TYR A 204 0.39 -10.77 -10.34
C TYR A 204 0.02 -12.25 -10.37
N PHE A 205 -1.14 -12.59 -9.82
CA PHE A 205 -1.73 -13.92 -9.89
C PHE A 205 -2.91 -13.87 -10.86
N THR A 206 -2.71 -14.39 -12.07
CA THR A 206 -3.66 -14.21 -13.18
C THR A 206 -4.13 -15.54 -13.76
N GLU A 207 -5.44 -15.69 -13.94
CA GLU A 207 -6.05 -16.83 -14.64
C GLU A 207 -5.61 -18.21 -14.10
N ASN A 208 -5.22 -18.29 -12.82
CA ASN A 208 -4.87 -19.56 -12.19
C ASN A 208 -6.15 -20.28 -11.76
N SER A 209 -6.06 -21.61 -11.69
CA SER A 209 -7.22 -22.46 -11.39
C SER A 209 -6.91 -23.59 -10.41
N GLY A 210 -7.73 -23.73 -9.38
CA GLY A 210 -7.54 -24.75 -8.35
C GLY A 210 -8.86 -25.20 -7.72
N TYR A 211 -8.78 -25.99 -6.65
CA TYR A 211 -9.97 -26.32 -5.86
C TYR A 211 -10.19 -25.29 -4.76
N ARG A 212 -9.14 -25.00 -3.99
CA ARG A 212 -9.10 -23.92 -2.99
C ARG A 212 -8.02 -22.95 -3.43
N GLY A 213 -8.26 -21.65 -3.46
CA GLY A 213 -7.21 -20.69 -3.83
C GLY A 213 -6.86 -20.77 -5.31
N GLY A 214 -7.63 -20.13 -6.20
CA GLY A 214 -7.28 -20.12 -7.63
C GLY A 214 -5.87 -19.56 -7.83
N GLY A 215 -5.56 -18.43 -7.19
CA GLY A 215 -4.19 -17.91 -7.09
C GLY A 215 -3.35 -18.63 -6.02
N ILE A 216 -3.72 -18.47 -4.75
CA ILE A 216 -2.97 -18.98 -3.59
C ILE A 216 -3.89 -19.78 -2.66
N ALA A 217 -3.44 -20.95 -2.23
CA ALA A 217 -3.98 -21.63 -1.06
C ALA A 217 -2.94 -21.81 0.03
N THR A 218 -3.30 -21.49 1.26
CA THR A 218 -2.45 -21.68 2.44
C THR A 218 -3.15 -22.53 3.49
N VAL A 219 -2.41 -23.46 4.08
CA VAL A 219 -2.84 -24.28 5.21
C VAL A 219 -1.72 -24.27 6.23
N ASN A 220 -1.98 -23.89 7.49
CA ASN A 220 -0.94 -23.83 8.52
C ASN A 220 0.29 -22.97 8.13
N THR A 221 0.07 -21.90 7.36
CA THR A 221 1.12 -21.01 6.87
C THR A 221 0.79 -19.58 7.28
N MET A 222 1.78 -18.80 7.72
CA MET A 222 1.61 -17.35 7.85
C MET A 222 1.57 -16.70 6.48
N LEU A 223 0.52 -15.94 6.17
CA LEU A 223 0.32 -15.35 4.86
C LEU A 223 0.45 -13.83 4.93
N THR A 224 1.38 -13.26 4.16
CA THR A 224 1.48 -11.81 3.94
C THR A 224 1.42 -11.52 2.45
N VAL A 225 0.46 -10.71 2.03
CA VAL A 225 0.29 -10.31 0.64
C VAL A 225 0.16 -8.80 0.58
N THR A 226 1.05 -8.15 -0.17
CA THR A 226 1.07 -6.70 -0.31
C THR A 226 1.21 -6.26 -1.76
N GLN A 227 0.58 -5.14 -2.13
CA GLN A 227 0.76 -4.49 -3.44
C GLN A 227 0.60 -5.44 -4.64
N SER A 228 -0.28 -6.43 -4.51
CA SER A 228 -0.40 -7.53 -5.47
C SER A 228 -1.80 -7.60 -6.08
N THR A 229 -1.89 -8.17 -7.28
CA THR A 229 -3.13 -8.27 -8.04
C THR A 229 -3.53 -9.73 -8.29
N PHE A 230 -4.76 -10.08 -7.95
CA PHE A 230 -5.40 -11.36 -8.22
C PHE A 230 -6.52 -11.15 -9.23
N PHE A 231 -6.27 -11.51 -10.49
CA PHE A 231 -7.17 -11.24 -11.60
C PHE A 231 -7.65 -12.52 -12.29
N GLY A 232 -8.97 -12.68 -12.42
CA GLY A 232 -9.56 -13.74 -13.24
C GLY A 232 -9.25 -15.16 -12.75
N ASN A 233 -8.84 -15.35 -11.49
CA ASN A 233 -8.56 -16.67 -10.96
C ASN A 233 -9.86 -17.43 -10.70
N THR A 234 -9.82 -18.75 -10.90
CA THR A 234 -10.99 -19.62 -10.79
C THR A 234 -10.77 -20.71 -9.76
N ALA A 235 -11.78 -20.99 -8.93
CA ALA A 235 -11.68 -22.10 -7.97
C ALA A 235 -13.04 -22.68 -7.61
N GLN A 236 -13.05 -23.74 -6.80
CA GLN A 236 -14.26 -24.06 -6.06
C GLN A 236 -14.42 -23.11 -4.87
N GLU A 237 -13.35 -22.76 -4.16
CA GLU A 237 -13.37 -21.92 -2.96
C GLU A 237 -12.15 -20.98 -2.97
N GLY A 238 -12.30 -19.71 -2.56
CA GLY A 238 -11.19 -18.76 -2.53
C GLY A 238 -10.61 -18.48 -3.92
N GLY A 239 -11.29 -17.72 -4.78
CA GLY A 239 -10.87 -17.56 -6.17
C GLY A 239 -9.49 -16.92 -6.30
N GLY A 240 -9.24 -15.80 -5.64
CA GLY A 240 -7.89 -15.25 -5.48
C GLY A 240 -7.09 -16.04 -4.44
N ILE A 241 -7.54 -15.98 -3.19
CA ILE A 241 -6.85 -16.59 -2.03
C ILE A 241 -7.81 -17.49 -1.24
N SER A 242 -7.32 -18.65 -0.79
CA SER A 242 -7.93 -19.43 0.29
C SER A 242 -6.93 -19.56 1.43
N PHE A 243 -7.29 -19.05 2.61
CA PHE A 243 -6.50 -19.16 3.82
C PHE A 243 -7.21 -20.04 4.85
N GLU A 244 -6.54 -21.09 5.30
CA GLU A 244 -7.03 -22.03 6.30
C GLU A 244 -6.06 -22.13 7.48
N SER A 245 -6.58 -21.88 8.68
CA SER A 245 -5.93 -22.18 9.95
C SER A 245 -6.60 -23.41 10.59
N PRO A 246 -5.86 -24.29 11.28
CA PRO A 246 -6.45 -25.53 11.80
C PRO A 246 -7.34 -25.26 13.02
N TYR A 247 -7.16 -24.12 13.71
CA TYR A 247 -7.97 -23.70 14.85
C TYR A 247 -8.27 -22.19 14.86
N GLN A 248 -9.36 -21.81 15.54
CA GLN A 248 -9.82 -20.41 15.62
C GLN A 248 -8.82 -19.46 16.33
N ASN A 249 -8.11 -19.95 17.34
CA ASN A 249 -7.15 -19.14 18.13
C ASN A 249 -5.69 -19.54 17.83
N ASP A 250 -5.41 -19.93 16.59
CA ASP A 250 -4.05 -20.32 16.20
C ASP A 250 -3.14 -19.11 15.94
N ILE A 251 -1.84 -19.38 15.85
CA ILE A 251 -0.78 -18.39 15.61
C ILE A 251 -0.69 -17.94 14.15
N TYR A 252 -1.31 -18.67 13.22
CA TYR A 252 -1.29 -18.34 11.80
C TYR A 252 -2.20 -17.16 11.50
N ILE A 253 -1.62 -16.13 10.88
CA ILE A 253 -2.29 -14.87 10.57
C ILE A 253 -2.20 -14.63 9.07
N ALA A 254 -3.29 -14.14 8.48
CA ALA A 254 -3.29 -13.58 7.14
C ALA A 254 -3.28 -12.05 7.17
N SER A 255 -2.37 -11.43 6.44
CA SER A 255 -2.30 -9.99 6.22
C SER A 255 -2.36 -9.70 4.73
N VAL A 256 -3.40 -8.99 4.29
CA VAL A 256 -3.61 -8.61 2.89
C VAL A 256 -3.74 -7.09 2.82
N ARG A 257 -2.77 -6.42 2.20
CA ARG A 257 -2.72 -4.95 2.19
C ARG A 257 -2.46 -4.38 0.79
N SER A 258 -3.15 -3.31 0.42
CA SER A 258 -2.93 -2.63 -0.85
C SER A 258 -3.05 -3.56 -2.06
N CYS A 259 -3.98 -4.53 -1.98
CA CYS A 259 -4.14 -5.55 -3.01
C CYS A 259 -5.41 -5.32 -3.85
N SER A 260 -5.41 -5.87 -5.07
CA SER A 260 -6.57 -5.84 -5.97
C SER A 260 -7.05 -7.26 -6.28
N PHE A 261 -8.31 -7.54 -5.97
CA PHE A 261 -9.02 -8.79 -6.31
C PHE A 261 -10.09 -8.49 -7.33
N LEU A 262 -9.85 -8.89 -8.57
CA LEU A 262 -10.61 -8.45 -9.72
C LEU A 262 -11.12 -9.67 -10.49
N GLN A 263 -12.43 -9.74 -10.73
CA GLN A 263 -13.03 -10.73 -11.63
C GLN A 263 -12.71 -12.20 -11.28
N ASN A 264 -12.41 -12.48 -10.02
CA ASN A 264 -12.20 -13.86 -9.57
C ASN A 264 -13.56 -14.56 -9.47
N ASN A 265 -13.60 -15.84 -9.83
CA ASN A 265 -14.85 -16.56 -10.01
C ASN A 265 -14.81 -17.95 -9.36
N VAL A 266 -15.77 -18.24 -8.48
CA VAL A 266 -15.86 -19.51 -7.77
C VAL A 266 -17.24 -20.15 -7.81
N THR A 267 -17.25 -21.48 -7.82
CA THR A 267 -18.49 -22.26 -7.71
C THR A 267 -18.98 -22.46 -6.26
N GLY A 268 -18.11 -22.19 -5.28
CA GLY A 268 -18.34 -22.24 -3.85
C GLY A 268 -18.18 -20.85 -3.21
N ASP A 269 -17.37 -20.74 -2.16
CA ASP A 269 -17.32 -19.54 -1.30
C ASP A 269 -16.10 -18.65 -1.55
N GLY A 270 -16.25 -17.34 -1.35
CA GLY A 270 -15.16 -16.37 -1.30
C GLY A 270 -14.48 -16.16 -2.64
N ALA A 271 -15.12 -15.44 -3.58
CA ALA A 271 -14.55 -15.33 -4.92
C ALA A 271 -13.26 -14.51 -4.94
N GLY A 272 -13.18 -13.40 -4.21
CA GLY A 272 -11.90 -12.76 -3.93
C GLY A 272 -11.06 -13.58 -2.95
N ILE A 273 -11.52 -13.67 -1.70
CA ILE A 273 -10.83 -14.40 -0.63
C ILE A 273 -11.80 -15.26 0.18
N LEU A 274 -11.36 -16.46 0.55
CA LEU A 274 -11.96 -17.28 1.61
C LEU A 274 -11.01 -17.34 2.81
N PHE A 275 -11.50 -16.94 3.98
CA PHE A 275 -10.82 -17.15 5.27
C PHE A 275 -11.54 -18.23 6.09
N GLU A 276 -10.78 -19.22 6.57
CA GLU A 276 -11.28 -20.30 7.42
C GLU A 276 -10.44 -20.44 8.70
N HIS A 277 -11.02 -19.99 9.81
CA HIS A 277 -10.42 -19.91 11.14
C HIS A 277 -9.17 -19.00 11.23
N GLY A 278 -8.68 -18.80 12.46
CA GLY A 278 -7.50 -17.98 12.74
C GLY A 278 -7.82 -16.49 12.78
N GLN A 279 -6.84 -15.68 12.42
CA GLN A 279 -6.95 -14.21 12.39
C GLN A 279 -6.54 -13.69 11.01
N ALA A 280 -7.25 -12.67 10.54
CA ALA A 280 -6.97 -12.05 9.25
C ALA A 280 -7.17 -10.53 9.31
N SER A 281 -6.37 -9.82 8.53
CA SER A 281 -6.54 -8.39 8.27
C SER A 281 -6.52 -8.10 6.77
N VAL A 282 -7.40 -7.23 6.34
CA VAL A 282 -7.50 -6.73 4.96
C VAL A 282 -7.53 -5.22 5.00
N SER A 283 -6.53 -4.55 4.43
CA SER A 283 -6.48 -3.08 4.44
C SER A 283 -6.15 -2.48 3.09
N ASN A 284 -6.68 -1.29 2.82
CA ASN A 284 -6.37 -0.51 1.61
C ASN A 284 -6.56 -1.29 0.31
N SER A 285 -7.51 -2.23 0.28
CA SER A 285 -7.64 -3.22 -0.79
C SER A 285 -8.94 -3.05 -1.57
N ILE A 286 -8.92 -3.48 -2.83
CA ILE A 286 -10.03 -3.36 -3.77
C ILE A 286 -10.53 -4.75 -4.16
N PHE A 287 -11.83 -4.96 -4.04
CA PHE A 287 -12.54 -6.15 -4.49
C PHE A 287 -13.58 -5.72 -5.51
N THR A 288 -13.40 -6.08 -6.78
CA THR A 288 -14.31 -5.67 -7.85
C THR A 288 -14.69 -6.82 -8.77
N ASP A 289 -15.97 -6.89 -9.11
CA ASP A 289 -16.53 -7.86 -10.06
C ASP A 289 -16.23 -9.33 -9.72
N ASN A 290 -16.00 -9.65 -8.44
CA ASN A 290 -15.77 -11.04 -8.03
C ASN A 290 -17.12 -11.78 -7.90
N ILE A 291 -17.17 -13.02 -8.37
CA ILE A 291 -18.40 -13.80 -8.57
C ILE A 291 -18.33 -15.12 -7.78
N SER A 292 -19.25 -15.29 -6.84
CA SER A 292 -19.44 -16.52 -6.07
C SER A 292 -20.80 -17.15 -6.36
N ASP A 293 -20.84 -18.43 -6.70
CA ASP A 293 -22.11 -19.19 -6.81
C ASP A 293 -22.73 -19.54 -5.44
N ARG A 294 -22.07 -19.16 -4.34
CA ARG A 294 -22.46 -19.52 -2.99
C ARG A 294 -22.43 -18.29 -2.10
N VAL A 295 -21.43 -18.08 -1.24
CA VAL A 295 -21.35 -16.87 -0.40
C VAL A 295 -20.08 -16.05 -0.63
N GLY A 296 -20.12 -14.75 -0.29
CA GLY A 296 -18.95 -13.88 -0.30
C GLY A 296 -18.40 -13.64 -1.69
N GLY A 297 -18.98 -12.69 -2.44
CA GLY A 297 -18.44 -12.32 -3.75
C GLY A 297 -17.04 -11.72 -3.58
N GLY A 298 -16.88 -10.72 -2.72
CA GLY A 298 -15.55 -10.24 -2.31
C GLY A 298 -14.87 -11.20 -1.34
N ILE A 299 -15.42 -11.30 -0.11
CA ILE A 299 -14.86 -12.14 0.97
C ILE A 299 -15.91 -13.07 1.55
N ALA A 300 -15.55 -14.34 1.75
CA ALA A 300 -16.23 -15.24 2.66
C ALA A 300 -15.35 -15.43 3.91
N ASN A 301 -15.93 -15.16 5.09
CA ASN A 301 -15.27 -15.32 6.37
C ASN A 301 -15.96 -16.41 7.20
N CYS A 302 -15.27 -17.52 7.44
CA CYS A 302 -15.76 -18.63 8.25
C CYS A 302 -14.88 -18.76 9.49
N TRP A 303 -15.45 -18.48 10.67
CA TRP A 303 -14.80 -18.62 11.99
C TRP A 303 -13.56 -17.76 12.25
N THR A 304 -13.07 -16.98 11.29
CA THR A 304 -11.89 -16.12 11.44
C THR A 304 -12.26 -14.82 12.13
N THR A 305 -11.39 -14.33 13.02
CA THR A 305 -11.45 -12.94 13.46
C THR A 305 -10.87 -12.06 12.35
N LEU A 306 -11.72 -11.29 11.69
CA LEU A 306 -11.38 -10.51 10.50
C LEU A 306 -11.47 -9.00 10.78
N PHE A 307 -10.39 -8.28 10.51
CA PHE A 307 -10.35 -6.83 10.52
C PHE A 307 -10.23 -6.30 9.08
N VAL A 308 -11.19 -5.50 8.63
CA VAL A 308 -11.20 -4.89 7.30
C VAL A 308 -11.19 -3.37 7.45
N GLU A 309 -10.24 -2.70 6.83
CA GLU A 309 -10.15 -1.24 6.87
C GLU A 309 -9.82 -0.61 5.52
N ASN A 310 -10.27 0.63 5.31
CA ASN A 310 -9.92 1.46 4.15
C ASN A 310 -10.07 0.73 2.80
N SER A 311 -11.05 -0.17 2.69
CA SER A 311 -11.16 -1.09 1.56
C SER A 311 -12.46 -0.88 0.80
N THR A 312 -12.41 -1.14 -0.51
CA THR A 312 -13.56 -1.00 -1.40
C THR A 312 -14.03 -2.35 -1.89
N PHE A 313 -15.32 -2.65 -1.71
CA PHE A 313 -16.01 -3.79 -2.28
C PHE A 313 -17.05 -3.27 -3.25
N HIS A 314 -16.80 -3.40 -4.54
CA HIS A 314 -17.62 -2.82 -5.59
C HIS A 314 -18.12 -3.89 -6.57
N GLN A 315 -19.41 -3.91 -6.87
CA GLN A 315 -19.99 -4.80 -7.91
C GLN A 315 -19.66 -6.30 -7.75
N ASN A 316 -19.38 -6.75 -6.52
CA ASN A 316 -19.21 -8.17 -6.27
C ASN A 316 -20.57 -8.86 -6.20
N TYR A 317 -20.62 -10.10 -6.67
CA TYR A 317 -21.84 -10.89 -6.73
C TYR A 317 -21.67 -12.20 -5.98
N ALA A 318 -22.64 -12.52 -5.12
CA ALA A 318 -22.79 -13.86 -4.56
C ALA A 318 -24.21 -14.37 -4.82
N ARG A 319 -24.37 -15.59 -5.31
CA ARG A 319 -25.73 -16.11 -5.54
C ARG A 319 -26.52 -16.20 -4.23
N VAL A 320 -25.90 -16.60 -3.13
CA VAL A 320 -26.62 -16.88 -1.87
C VAL A 320 -26.48 -15.72 -0.89
N TYR A 321 -25.32 -15.49 -0.28
CA TYR A 321 -25.18 -14.48 0.79
C TYR A 321 -23.96 -13.59 0.62
N GLY A 322 -24.09 -12.31 1.00
CA GLY A 322 -22.98 -11.38 1.11
C GLY A 322 -22.30 -11.14 -0.23
N GLY A 323 -22.88 -10.29 -1.09
CA GLY A 323 -22.28 -9.95 -2.38
C GLY A 323 -20.90 -9.35 -2.19
N GLY A 324 -20.77 -8.38 -1.27
CA GLY A 324 -19.47 -7.86 -0.85
C GLY A 324 -18.78 -8.81 0.12
N ILE A 325 -19.35 -8.97 1.31
CA ILE A 325 -18.76 -9.79 2.39
C ILE A 325 -19.84 -10.70 2.98
N SER A 326 -19.52 -11.99 3.14
CA SER A 326 -20.30 -12.93 3.95
C SER A 326 -19.50 -13.36 5.16
N ASN A 327 -20.02 -13.10 6.36
CA ASN A 327 -19.48 -13.58 7.62
C ASN A 327 -20.26 -14.83 8.08
N GLY A 328 -19.79 -15.97 7.61
CA GLY A 328 -20.39 -17.29 7.72
C GLY A 328 -20.83 -17.85 6.36
N GLY A 329 -21.05 -19.16 6.35
CA GLY A 329 -21.45 -19.93 5.17
C GLY A 329 -22.94 -20.28 5.13
N ILE A 330 -23.27 -21.29 4.31
CA ILE A 330 -24.64 -21.76 4.12
C ILE A 330 -25.07 -22.71 5.24
N PHE A 331 -24.13 -23.48 5.78
CA PHE A 331 -24.44 -24.47 6.81
C PHE A 331 -24.21 -23.91 8.22
N SER A 332 -24.94 -24.42 9.21
CA SER A 332 -24.75 -24.01 10.62
C SER A 332 -23.39 -24.40 11.20
N SER A 333 -22.64 -25.25 10.52
CA SER A 333 -21.25 -25.60 10.83
C SER A 333 -20.23 -24.61 10.25
N GLU A 334 -20.68 -23.66 9.43
CA GLU A 334 -19.89 -22.60 8.79
C GLU A 334 -20.31 -21.27 9.42
N GLY A 335 -19.95 -21.06 10.68
CA GLY A 335 -20.29 -19.85 11.40
C GLY A 335 -19.38 -18.69 11.05
N GLY A 336 -19.91 -17.47 11.09
CA GLY A 336 -19.10 -16.26 11.07
C GLY A 336 -18.20 -16.14 12.30
N GLY A 337 -17.01 -15.57 12.11
CA GLY A 337 -16.16 -15.13 13.21
C GLY A 337 -16.42 -13.67 13.56
N ASP A 338 -15.63 -13.11 14.48
CA ASP A 338 -15.73 -11.67 14.79
C ASP A 338 -15.24 -10.85 13.60
N LEU A 339 -15.98 -9.82 13.20
CA LEU A 339 -15.65 -8.96 12.08
C LEU A 339 -15.72 -7.49 12.48
N THR A 340 -14.68 -6.74 12.18
CA THR A 340 -14.71 -5.27 12.24
C THR A 340 -14.47 -4.74 10.83
N LEU A 341 -15.40 -3.92 10.35
CA LEU A 341 -15.32 -3.16 9.11
C LEU A 341 -15.18 -1.68 9.47
N LEU A 342 -14.05 -1.08 9.14
CA LEU A 342 -13.69 0.29 9.48
C LEU A 342 -13.41 1.11 8.22
N SER A 343 -13.90 2.35 8.14
CA SER A 343 -13.51 3.30 7.08
C SER A 343 -13.58 2.73 5.66
N SER A 344 -14.57 1.87 5.39
CA SER A 344 -14.62 1.06 4.16
C SER A 344 -15.92 1.29 3.40
N THR A 345 -15.90 0.99 2.10
CA THR A 345 -17.05 1.18 1.21
C THR A 345 -17.49 -0.13 0.57
N LEU A 346 -18.72 -0.56 0.86
CA LEU A 346 -19.39 -1.65 0.14
C LEU A 346 -20.43 -1.02 -0.79
N SER A 347 -20.15 -1.03 -2.09
CA SER A 347 -21.00 -0.40 -3.08
C SER A 347 -21.46 -1.36 -4.18
N GLU A 348 -22.73 -1.26 -4.57
CA GLU A 348 -23.28 -1.97 -5.74
C GLU A 348 -23.08 -3.49 -5.74
N ASN A 349 -22.82 -4.09 -4.57
CA ASN A 349 -22.70 -5.54 -4.47
C ASN A 349 -24.09 -6.16 -4.48
N SER A 350 -24.20 -7.38 -5.01
CA SER A 350 -25.50 -7.99 -5.24
C SER A 350 -25.58 -9.46 -4.88
N THR A 351 -26.78 -9.90 -4.48
CA THR A 351 -27.08 -11.31 -4.29
C THR A 351 -28.46 -11.71 -4.82
N VAL A 352 -28.70 -13.01 -5.02
CA VAL A 352 -30.05 -13.50 -5.29
C VAL A 352 -30.84 -13.68 -3.99
N ASN A 353 -30.22 -14.18 -2.92
CA ASN A 353 -30.94 -14.42 -1.67
C ASN A 353 -30.88 -13.24 -0.69
N ASN A 354 -29.81 -13.10 0.09
CA ASN A 354 -29.80 -12.14 1.21
C ASN A 354 -28.46 -11.41 1.33
N GLY A 355 -28.46 -10.20 1.90
CA GLY A 355 -27.23 -9.47 2.21
C GLY A 355 -26.49 -9.04 0.95
N GLY A 356 -27.02 -8.07 0.21
CA GLY A 356 -26.39 -7.57 -1.03
C GLY A 356 -24.98 -7.07 -0.76
N GLY A 357 -24.82 -6.19 0.22
CA GLY A 357 -23.51 -5.71 0.69
C GLY A 357 -22.89 -6.71 1.66
N TYR A 358 -23.57 -6.94 2.79
CA TYR A 358 -23.08 -7.72 3.91
C TYR A 358 -24.09 -8.76 4.40
N TYR A 359 -23.60 -9.94 4.74
CA TYR A 359 -24.36 -10.98 5.44
C TYR A 359 -23.61 -11.50 6.67
N SER A 360 -24.33 -11.81 7.75
CA SER A 360 -23.80 -12.56 8.89
C SER A 360 -24.82 -13.51 9.50
N ASN A 361 -24.34 -14.67 9.94
CA ASN A 361 -25.12 -15.66 10.70
C ASN A 361 -24.67 -15.85 12.16
N TYR A 362 -23.38 -15.59 12.45
CA TYR A 362 -22.75 -15.69 13.77
C TYR A 362 -21.60 -14.67 13.88
N GLY A 363 -21.00 -14.58 15.07
CA GLY A 363 -19.89 -13.68 15.37
C GLY A 363 -20.34 -12.24 15.67
N LEU A 364 -19.48 -11.49 16.37
CA LEU A 364 -19.71 -10.08 16.62
C LEU A 364 -19.26 -9.26 15.40
N THR A 365 -20.18 -8.49 14.83
CA THR A 365 -19.92 -7.59 13.71
C THR A 365 -19.92 -6.15 14.17
N ARG A 366 -18.86 -5.41 13.85
CA ARG A 366 -18.75 -3.96 14.03
C ARG A 366 -18.58 -3.29 12.69
N ILE A 367 -19.41 -2.29 12.40
CA ILE A 367 -19.32 -1.47 11.19
C ILE A 367 -19.17 -0.01 11.63
N PHE A 368 -17.96 0.52 11.46
CA PHE A 368 -17.56 1.85 11.93
C PHE A 368 -17.10 2.71 10.76
N ASN A 369 -17.45 4.00 10.76
CA ASN A 369 -16.98 4.96 9.74
C ASN A 369 -17.14 4.45 8.30
N SER A 370 -18.18 3.66 8.01
CA SER A 370 -18.25 2.94 6.73
C SER A 370 -19.49 3.32 5.93
N THR A 371 -19.38 3.22 4.60
CA THR A 371 -20.47 3.48 3.68
C THR A 371 -20.93 2.18 3.00
N LEU A 372 -22.21 1.85 3.13
CA LEU A 372 -22.85 0.75 2.41
C LEU A 372 -23.90 1.34 1.46
N SER A 373 -23.55 1.44 0.18
CA SER A 373 -24.35 2.18 -0.81
C SER A 373 -24.77 1.35 -2.03
N GLY A 374 -26.02 1.44 -2.45
CA GLY A 374 -26.45 0.87 -3.74
C GLY A 374 -26.41 -0.66 -3.81
N ASN A 375 -26.21 -1.38 -2.70
CA ASN A 375 -26.17 -2.84 -2.70
C ASN A 375 -27.58 -3.42 -2.87
N SER A 376 -27.69 -4.58 -3.53
CA SER A 376 -29.00 -5.13 -3.93
C SER A 376 -29.18 -6.61 -3.63
N THR A 377 -30.41 -7.02 -3.37
CA THR A 377 -30.75 -8.44 -3.28
C THR A 377 -32.21 -8.70 -3.65
N LEU A 378 -32.58 -9.93 -4.04
CA LEU A 378 -33.98 -10.23 -4.35
C LEU A 378 -34.83 -10.58 -3.12
N HIS A 379 -34.26 -10.75 -1.91
CA HIS A 379 -35.07 -11.03 -0.71
C HIS A 379 -34.90 -10.00 0.40
N THR A 380 -33.92 -10.17 1.29
CA THR A 380 -33.82 -9.36 2.51
C THR A 380 -32.42 -8.79 2.77
N GLY A 381 -32.37 -7.53 3.19
CA GLY A 381 -31.11 -6.88 3.55
C GLY A 381 -30.26 -6.57 2.33
N GLY A 382 -30.68 -5.60 1.51
CA GLY A 382 -29.88 -5.12 0.38
C GLY A 382 -28.52 -4.62 0.86
N GLY A 383 -28.51 -3.76 1.89
CA GLY A 383 -27.29 -3.34 2.56
C GLY A 383 -26.75 -4.43 3.48
N ILE A 384 -27.50 -4.75 4.52
CA ILE A 384 -27.09 -5.65 5.62
C ILE A 384 -28.15 -6.70 5.90
N ASN A 385 -27.74 -7.95 6.05
CA ASN A 385 -28.56 -9.02 6.60
C ASN A 385 -27.86 -9.74 7.75
N VAL A 386 -28.46 -9.70 8.93
CA VAL A 386 -28.04 -10.50 10.10
C VAL A 386 -29.14 -11.47 10.46
N GLY A 387 -28.95 -12.73 10.09
CA GLY A 387 -30.02 -13.72 10.09
C GLY A 387 -29.52 -15.15 10.14
N ARG A 388 -30.45 -16.10 10.27
CA ARG A 388 -30.09 -17.52 10.21
C ARG A 388 -29.90 -17.98 8.76
N PRO A 389 -29.05 -19.00 8.50
CA PRO A 389 -28.98 -19.61 7.18
C PRO A 389 -30.30 -20.28 6.78
N ILE A 390 -30.60 -20.29 5.48
CA ILE A 390 -31.77 -20.98 4.90
C ILE A 390 -31.73 -22.47 5.23
N GLY A 391 -32.86 -23.02 5.69
CA GLY A 391 -33.06 -24.47 5.87
C GLY A 391 -32.79 -25.03 7.27
N VAL A 392 -32.48 -24.18 8.26
CA VAL A 392 -32.20 -24.62 9.63
C VAL A 392 -33.49 -24.64 10.48
N ASP A 393 -34.08 -25.83 10.65
CA ASP A 393 -35.06 -26.09 11.72
C ASP A 393 -34.38 -26.08 13.10
N THR A 394 -35.08 -25.53 14.08
CA THR A 394 -34.57 -24.79 15.25
C THR A 394 -33.87 -25.58 16.37
N TYR A 395 -33.42 -26.84 16.20
CA TYR A 395 -33.19 -27.71 17.37
C TYR A 395 -31.90 -28.55 17.50
N SER A 396 -30.89 -28.43 16.63
CA SER A 396 -29.82 -29.46 16.62
C SER A 396 -28.35 -29.02 16.63
N ALA A 397 -28.01 -27.76 16.90
CA ALA A 397 -26.60 -27.37 17.13
C ALA A 397 -26.38 -27.16 18.64
N PRO A 398 -25.90 -28.17 19.40
CA PRO A 398 -25.91 -28.08 20.87
C PRO A 398 -24.77 -27.23 21.45
N ASN A 399 -23.82 -26.71 20.67
CA ASN A 399 -22.57 -26.12 21.19
C ASN A 399 -21.97 -24.99 20.32
N VAL A 400 -22.75 -24.12 19.68
CA VAL A 400 -22.18 -22.98 18.92
C VAL A 400 -22.55 -21.66 19.58
N GLU A 401 -21.53 -20.87 19.88
CA GLU A 401 -21.54 -19.63 20.66
C GLU A 401 -22.39 -18.53 20.02
N GLY A 402 -23.17 -17.82 20.85
CA GLY A 402 -23.74 -16.48 20.61
C GLY A 402 -24.75 -16.29 19.47
N PRO A 403 -25.74 -15.37 19.60
CA PRO A 403 -26.34 -14.75 18.42
C PRO A 403 -25.30 -13.90 17.68
N ALA A 404 -25.47 -13.69 16.37
CA ALA A 404 -24.75 -12.61 15.68
C ALA A 404 -25.14 -11.28 16.32
N GLU A 405 -24.17 -10.54 16.84
CA GLU A 405 -24.33 -9.20 17.37
C GLU A 405 -23.84 -8.20 16.32
N LEU A 406 -24.57 -7.10 16.13
CA LEU A 406 -24.23 -6.07 15.14
C LEU A 406 -24.23 -4.70 15.82
N GLU A 407 -23.09 -4.04 15.73
CA GLU A 407 -22.84 -2.69 16.20
C GLU A 407 -22.56 -1.80 14.99
N ILE A 408 -23.33 -0.72 14.82
CA ILE A 408 -23.11 0.25 13.74
C ILE A 408 -22.88 1.63 14.35
N PHE A 409 -21.74 2.23 14.03
CA PHE A 409 -21.34 3.54 14.53
C PHE A 409 -20.86 4.41 13.39
N ASN A 410 -21.25 5.69 13.39
CA ASN A 410 -20.73 6.70 12.47
C ASN A 410 -20.73 6.22 11.01
N SER A 411 -21.80 5.58 10.54
CA SER A 411 -21.84 4.90 9.24
C SER A 411 -23.03 5.35 8.40
N THR A 412 -22.92 5.21 7.09
CA THR A 412 -23.97 5.61 6.13
C THR A 412 -24.45 4.39 5.34
N ILE A 413 -25.73 4.06 5.44
CA ILE A 413 -26.38 2.95 4.73
C ILE A 413 -27.49 3.52 3.85
N THR A 414 -27.25 3.58 2.55
CA THR A 414 -28.14 4.29 1.61
C THR A 414 -28.25 3.65 0.24
N GLY A 415 -29.31 3.95 -0.51
CA GLY A 415 -29.50 3.48 -1.89
C GLY A 415 -29.64 1.95 -2.03
N ASN A 416 -29.65 1.19 -0.93
CA ASN A 416 -29.69 -0.26 -1.01
C ASN A 416 -31.10 -0.74 -1.34
N THR A 417 -31.22 -1.83 -2.11
CA THR A 417 -32.50 -2.31 -2.64
C THR A 417 -32.76 -3.78 -2.29
N ALA A 418 -33.99 -4.11 -1.92
CA ALA A 418 -34.44 -5.48 -1.71
C ALA A 418 -35.97 -5.61 -1.76
N ASP A 419 -36.49 -6.83 -1.89
CA ASP A 419 -37.92 -7.10 -1.76
C ASP A 419 -38.48 -6.74 -0.38
N HIS A 420 -37.67 -6.89 0.68
CA HIS A 420 -38.01 -6.56 2.06
C HIS A 420 -36.76 -6.03 2.76
N ARG A 421 -36.90 -5.05 3.66
CA ARG A 421 -35.83 -4.69 4.61
C ARG A 421 -34.52 -4.36 3.88
N SER A 422 -34.62 -3.56 2.84
CA SER A 422 -33.57 -3.18 1.89
C SER A 422 -32.34 -2.55 2.53
N GLY A 423 -32.51 -1.73 3.58
CA GLY A 423 -31.39 -1.20 4.36
C GLY A 423 -30.81 -2.31 5.23
N ILE A 424 -31.52 -2.64 6.31
CA ILE A 424 -31.07 -3.64 7.29
C ILE A 424 -32.18 -4.64 7.62
N TYR A 425 -31.88 -5.92 7.38
CA TYR A 425 -32.60 -7.04 7.95
C TYR A 425 -31.84 -7.57 9.18
N THR A 426 -32.53 -7.67 10.31
CA THR A 426 -32.02 -8.40 11.48
C THR A 426 -33.13 -9.13 12.24
N ILE A 427 -32.79 -10.28 12.82
CA ILE A 427 -33.63 -10.99 13.78
C ILE A 427 -33.23 -10.73 15.25
N TYR A 428 -32.18 -9.97 15.49
CA TYR A 428 -31.68 -9.59 16.82
C TYR A 428 -31.95 -8.11 17.08
N GLN A 429 -31.95 -7.71 18.35
CA GLN A 429 -31.95 -6.30 18.70
C GLN A 429 -30.56 -5.74 18.42
N ILE A 430 -30.49 -4.63 17.70
CA ILE A 430 -29.24 -3.97 17.36
C ILE A 430 -29.32 -2.50 17.73
N GLU A 431 -28.16 -1.95 18.09
CA GLU A 431 -27.99 -0.54 18.42
C GLU A 431 -27.24 0.14 17.29
N VAL A 432 -27.73 1.31 16.88
CA VAL A 432 -27.15 2.13 15.81
C VAL A 432 -26.88 3.51 16.39
N THR A 433 -25.63 3.96 16.33
CA THR A 433 -25.20 5.23 16.93
C THR A 433 -24.57 6.15 15.88
N ASN A 434 -24.87 7.45 15.93
CA ASN A 434 -24.31 8.46 15.02
C ASN A 434 -24.36 8.08 13.53
N SER A 435 -25.38 7.33 13.08
CA SER A 435 -25.39 6.76 11.73
C SER A 435 -26.61 7.19 10.93
N ILE A 436 -26.47 7.15 9.61
CA ILE A 436 -27.56 7.41 8.64
C ILE A 436 -28.02 6.08 8.04
N ILE A 437 -29.32 5.81 8.11
CA ILE A 437 -29.99 4.76 7.34
C ILE A 437 -31.13 5.41 6.56
N ALA A 438 -30.87 5.78 5.31
CA ALA A 438 -31.82 6.56 4.51
C ALA A 438 -31.84 6.19 3.03
N GLY A 439 -33.00 6.32 2.37
CA GLY A 439 -33.08 6.12 0.91
C GLY A 439 -32.86 4.67 0.48
N ASN A 440 -33.22 3.68 1.29
CA ASN A 440 -33.11 2.27 0.93
C ASN A 440 -34.49 1.75 0.47
N PRO A 441 -34.84 1.79 -0.82
CA PRO A 441 -36.18 1.41 -1.25
C PRO A 441 -36.44 -0.09 -1.07
N ALA A 442 -37.59 -0.40 -0.49
CA ALA A 442 -38.22 -1.72 -0.53
C ALA A 442 -39.60 -1.58 -1.18
N ASP A 443 -40.27 -2.69 -1.50
CA ASP A 443 -41.68 -2.68 -1.91
C ASP A 443 -42.51 -1.86 -0.90
N GLU A 444 -43.33 -0.92 -1.40
CA GLU A 444 -44.06 0.11 -0.63
C GLU A 444 -44.84 -0.43 0.57
N SER A 445 -45.17 -1.73 0.56
CA SER A 445 -45.85 -2.41 1.68
C SER A 445 -44.93 -2.84 2.83
N LYS A 446 -43.60 -2.68 2.70
CA LYS A 446 -42.59 -3.23 3.63
C LYS A 446 -41.58 -2.15 4.00
N PRO A 447 -41.29 -1.94 5.30
CA PRO A 447 -40.28 -0.97 5.70
C PRO A 447 -38.86 -1.39 5.29
N GLN A 448 -38.01 -0.39 5.06
CA GLN A 448 -36.59 -0.54 4.70
C GLN A 448 -35.75 -1.24 5.78
N ASN A 449 -36.19 -1.24 7.04
CA ASN A 449 -35.44 -1.75 8.19
C ASN A 449 -36.28 -2.64 9.09
N SER A 450 -35.63 -3.55 9.83
CA SER A 450 -36.28 -4.38 10.87
C SER A 450 -36.78 -3.51 12.02
N ASP A 451 -37.83 -3.96 12.71
CA ASP A 451 -38.40 -3.31 13.91
C ASP A 451 -37.56 -3.55 15.19
N LYS A 452 -36.32 -3.99 15.01
CA LYS A 452 -35.37 -4.38 16.06
C LYS A 452 -34.13 -3.48 16.08
N ILE A 453 -34.27 -2.28 15.55
CA ILE A 453 -33.21 -1.27 15.51
C ILE A 453 -33.56 -0.19 16.54
N THR A 454 -32.67 -0.02 17.51
CA THR A 454 -32.69 1.13 18.41
C THR A 454 -31.64 2.13 17.92
N ALA A 455 -32.07 3.37 17.74
CA ALA A 455 -31.24 4.43 17.18
C ALA A 455 -30.84 5.44 18.28
N HIS A 456 -29.55 5.76 18.34
CA HIS A 456 -28.95 6.75 19.22
C HIS A 456 -28.27 7.82 18.37
N ASN A 457 -28.71 9.08 18.48
CA ASN A 457 -28.16 10.19 17.70
C ASN A 457 -28.01 9.83 16.19
N SER A 458 -29.01 9.16 15.64
CA SER A 458 -28.96 8.57 14.30
C SER A 458 -30.20 8.99 13.50
N ILE A 459 -30.05 9.05 12.17
CA ILE A 459 -31.13 9.44 11.26
C ILE A 459 -31.60 8.19 10.50
N ILE A 460 -32.88 7.84 10.69
CA ILE A 460 -33.54 6.76 9.95
C ILE A 460 -34.77 7.34 9.26
N GLN A 461 -34.75 7.40 7.93
CA GLN A 461 -35.84 7.98 7.12
C GLN A 461 -35.88 7.41 5.71
N ASP A 462 -37.01 7.53 5.02
CA ASP A 462 -37.16 6.88 3.70
C ASP A 462 -36.48 7.63 2.55
N SER A 463 -36.30 8.95 2.66
CA SER A 463 -35.68 9.79 1.61
C SER A 463 -34.29 10.27 2.02
N ILE A 464 -33.42 10.54 1.04
CA ILE A 464 -32.13 11.21 1.23
C ILE A 464 -32.18 12.71 0.89
N GLU A 465 -33.33 13.20 0.42
CA GLU A 465 -33.50 14.60 0.00
C GLU A 465 -33.09 15.57 1.11
N GLY A 466 -32.14 16.47 0.79
CA GLY A 466 -31.60 17.45 1.72
C GLY A 466 -30.72 16.87 2.84
N LEU A 467 -30.39 15.58 2.81
CA LEU A 467 -29.57 14.92 3.83
C LEU A 467 -28.13 14.68 3.36
N LEU A 468 -27.96 14.00 2.23
CA LEU A 468 -26.66 13.59 1.69
C LEU A 468 -26.65 13.63 0.16
N ASP A 469 -25.46 13.78 -0.43
CA ASP A 469 -25.24 13.69 -1.87
C ASP A 469 -25.74 12.33 -2.38
N PRO A 470 -26.69 12.28 -3.34
CA PRO A 470 -27.19 11.02 -3.87
C PRO A 470 -26.13 10.20 -4.62
N VAL A 471 -25.03 10.81 -5.04
CA VAL A 471 -23.95 10.15 -5.78
C VAL A 471 -22.85 9.75 -4.80
N LEU A 472 -22.37 8.52 -4.93
CA LEU A 472 -21.19 8.05 -4.19
C LEU A 472 -19.93 8.56 -4.90
N ARG A 473 -19.20 9.49 -4.28
CA ARG A 473 -18.10 10.24 -4.90
C ARG A 473 -16.78 10.06 -4.16
N ASP A 474 -15.70 10.41 -4.84
CA ASP A 474 -14.42 10.64 -4.18
C ASP A 474 -14.46 12.03 -3.53
N ASN A 475 -14.42 12.05 -2.19
CA ASN A 475 -14.46 13.27 -1.40
C ASN A 475 -13.15 13.51 -0.63
N GLY A 476 -12.02 12.99 -1.16
CA GLY A 476 -10.67 13.28 -0.66
C GLY A 476 -10.03 12.23 0.25
N GLY A 477 -10.62 11.03 0.38
CA GLY A 477 -10.10 9.93 1.22
C GLY A 477 -9.77 8.65 0.44
N PRO A 478 -9.33 7.57 1.11
CA PRO A 478 -8.90 6.33 0.45
C PRO A 478 -10.06 5.54 -0.17
N VAL A 479 -11.31 5.84 0.20
CA VAL A 479 -12.51 5.21 -0.33
C VAL A 479 -13.61 6.25 -0.57
N LYS A 480 -14.51 5.97 -1.52
CA LYS A 480 -15.62 6.86 -1.86
C LYS A 480 -16.66 6.97 -0.74
N THR A 481 -17.26 8.14 -0.57
CA THR A 481 -18.26 8.44 0.47
C THR A 481 -19.44 9.24 -0.09
N HIS A 482 -20.51 9.36 0.71
CA HIS A 482 -21.58 10.33 0.46
C HIS A 482 -21.36 11.55 1.36
N ALA A 483 -21.09 12.71 0.76
CA ALA A 483 -20.97 13.97 1.49
C ALA A 483 -22.34 14.40 2.05
N LEU A 484 -22.34 15.14 3.16
CA LEU A 484 -23.56 15.76 3.68
C LEU A 484 -23.91 17.00 2.86
N LEU A 485 -25.20 17.20 2.57
CA LEU A 485 -25.66 18.40 1.87
C LEU A 485 -25.69 19.61 2.80
N THR A 486 -25.53 20.81 2.24
CA THR A 486 -25.69 22.05 3.00
C THR A 486 -27.06 22.11 3.68
N GLY A 487 -27.07 22.41 4.98
CA GLY A 487 -28.29 22.45 5.80
C GLY A 487 -28.84 21.08 6.20
N SER A 488 -28.09 20.00 5.95
CA SER A 488 -28.43 18.65 6.37
C SER A 488 -28.67 18.57 7.87
N ALA A 489 -29.70 17.83 8.26
CA ALA A 489 -30.02 17.56 9.66
C ALA A 489 -28.98 16.68 10.36
N ALA A 490 -28.03 16.12 9.62
CA ALA A 490 -26.93 15.31 10.15
C ALA A 490 -25.77 16.16 10.70
N ILE A 491 -25.66 17.43 10.27
CA ILE A 491 -24.54 18.31 10.63
C ILE A 491 -24.66 18.72 12.10
N ASP A 492 -23.56 18.61 12.85
CA ASP A 492 -23.40 18.92 14.27
C ASP A 492 -24.46 18.22 15.18
N ALA A 493 -24.95 17.04 14.78
CA ALA A 493 -26.11 16.40 15.41
C ALA A 493 -25.80 15.10 16.18
N GLY A 494 -24.57 14.61 16.10
CA GLY A 494 -24.13 13.36 16.71
C GLY A 494 -23.69 13.50 18.18
N ASP A 495 -23.23 12.38 18.75
CA ASP A 495 -22.71 12.29 20.12
C ASP A 495 -21.18 12.12 20.13
N ASN A 496 -20.46 13.16 20.53
CA ASN A 496 -19.00 13.16 20.67
C ASN A 496 -18.49 12.10 21.66
N THR A 497 -19.30 11.75 22.66
CA THR A 497 -18.87 10.76 23.67
C THR A 497 -18.83 9.36 23.07
N ALA A 498 -19.74 9.04 22.15
CA ALA A 498 -19.72 7.79 21.40
C ALA A 498 -18.50 7.70 20.47
N VAL A 499 -18.14 8.80 19.81
CA VAL A 499 -16.92 8.90 18.97
C VAL A 499 -15.66 8.66 19.80
N SER A 500 -15.55 9.36 20.94
CA SER A 500 -14.41 9.22 21.85
C SER A 500 -14.31 7.80 22.43
N ALA A 501 -15.44 7.14 22.71
CA ALA A 501 -15.47 5.78 23.21
C ALA A 501 -15.08 4.74 22.13
N ALA A 502 -15.38 5.04 20.86
CA ALA A 502 -14.99 4.21 19.72
C ALA A 502 -13.53 4.44 19.28
N GLY A 503 -12.86 5.48 19.79
CA GLY A 503 -11.47 5.80 19.44
C GLY A 503 -11.31 6.29 18.00
N LEU A 504 -12.27 7.07 17.51
CA LEU A 504 -12.28 7.57 16.14
C LEU A 504 -11.81 9.02 16.10
N ASP A 505 -10.61 9.24 15.58
CA ASP A 505 -10.03 10.59 15.44
C ASP A 505 -10.44 11.26 14.12
N PHE A 506 -10.67 10.47 13.07
CA PHE A 506 -11.05 10.93 11.73
C PHE A 506 -12.39 10.35 11.27
N ASP A 507 -13.00 10.97 10.24
CA ASP A 507 -14.13 10.38 9.54
C ASP A 507 -13.69 9.27 8.56
N GLN A 508 -14.61 8.76 7.73
CA GLN A 508 -14.30 7.67 6.79
C GLN A 508 -13.11 7.97 5.86
N ARG A 509 -12.84 9.24 5.56
CA ARG A 509 -11.76 9.66 4.65
C ARG A 509 -10.37 9.56 5.28
N GLY A 510 -10.28 9.36 6.59
CA GLY A 510 -9.01 9.20 7.29
C GLY A 510 -8.29 10.51 7.56
N ASP A 511 -6.97 10.44 7.68
CA ASP A 511 -6.10 11.54 8.11
C ASP A 511 -6.37 12.84 7.34
N GLY A 512 -6.47 13.95 8.08
CA GLY A 512 -6.81 15.27 7.54
C GLY A 512 -8.31 15.59 7.51
N PHE A 513 -9.17 14.62 7.84
CA PHE A 513 -10.62 14.79 7.96
C PHE A 513 -11.06 14.48 9.39
N ASP A 514 -10.79 15.41 10.30
CA ASP A 514 -11.11 15.28 11.72
C ASP A 514 -12.57 14.85 11.92
N ARG A 515 -12.82 13.94 12.87
CA ARG A 515 -14.16 13.39 13.15
C ARG A 515 -15.07 14.33 13.94
N ILE A 516 -14.51 15.39 14.52
CA ILE A 516 -15.26 16.39 15.28
C ILE A 516 -14.80 17.77 14.83
N VAL A 517 -15.54 18.35 13.91
CA VAL A 517 -15.35 19.72 13.43
C VAL A 517 -16.46 20.60 14.01
N GLY A 518 -16.21 21.90 14.21
CA GLY A 518 -17.25 22.82 14.74
C GLY A 518 -17.65 22.57 16.21
N GLY A 519 -17.13 21.51 16.84
CA GLY A 519 -17.34 21.14 18.24
C GLY A 519 -18.33 20.01 18.46
N THR A 520 -19.06 19.56 17.44
CA THR A 520 -19.99 18.42 17.51
C THR A 520 -19.83 17.53 16.28
N VAL A 521 -19.76 16.21 16.47
CA VAL A 521 -19.68 15.26 15.37
C VAL A 521 -20.96 15.25 14.54
N ASP A 522 -20.81 15.08 13.23
CA ASP A 522 -21.91 14.82 12.31
C ASP A 522 -22.38 13.36 12.39
N ILE A 523 -23.66 13.16 12.06
CA ILE A 523 -24.25 11.82 11.94
C ILE A 523 -23.88 11.25 10.56
N GLY A 524 -23.38 10.01 10.52
CA GLY A 524 -23.04 9.29 9.29
C GLY A 524 -21.53 9.02 9.15
N ALA A 525 -21.11 8.49 8.01
CA ALA A 525 -19.70 8.17 7.74
C ALA A 525 -18.83 9.39 7.43
N TYR A 526 -19.45 10.52 7.09
CA TYR A 526 -18.81 11.75 6.65
C TYR A 526 -18.97 12.84 7.70
N GLU A 527 -17.90 13.57 7.97
CA GLU A 527 -17.88 14.80 8.77
C GLU A 527 -17.75 16.02 7.84
N THR A 528 -18.67 16.96 7.97
CA THR A 528 -18.60 18.23 7.26
C THR A 528 -17.41 19.02 7.78
N GLN A 529 -16.36 19.06 6.97
CA GLN A 529 -15.24 19.95 7.21
C GLN A 529 -15.72 21.40 7.01
N VAL A 530 -15.03 22.36 7.62
CA VAL A 530 -15.34 23.78 7.39
C VAL A 530 -15.26 24.05 5.88
N ASN A 531 -16.34 24.56 5.26
CA ASN A 531 -16.39 24.84 3.82
C ASN A 531 -15.24 25.78 3.41
N HIS A 532 -14.19 25.20 2.84
CA HIS A 532 -13.10 25.94 2.22
C HIS A 532 -13.30 25.89 0.71
N THR A 533 -13.33 27.05 0.07
CA THR A 533 -13.06 27.10 -1.36
C THR A 533 -11.61 26.67 -1.54
N GLN A 534 -11.39 25.64 -2.35
CA GLN A 534 -10.08 25.05 -2.56
C GLN A 534 -9.47 25.61 -3.84
N VAL A 535 -8.19 25.97 -3.76
CA VAL A 535 -7.37 26.38 -4.90
C VAL A 535 -6.16 25.44 -4.97
N ASP A 536 -6.12 24.63 -6.02
CA ASP A 536 -5.08 23.64 -6.26
C ASP A 536 -4.18 24.10 -7.41
N LEU A 537 -2.89 24.20 -7.12
CA LEU A 537 -1.88 24.41 -8.13
C LEU A 537 -1.27 23.06 -8.52
N ARG A 538 -1.11 22.83 -9.83
CA ARG A 538 -0.54 21.60 -10.39
C ARG A 538 0.50 21.95 -11.46
N ILE A 539 1.70 21.38 -11.34
CA ILE A 539 2.74 21.49 -12.36
C ILE A 539 2.69 20.26 -13.25
N VAL A 540 2.44 20.46 -14.55
CA VAL A 540 2.31 19.38 -15.54
C VAL A 540 3.17 19.66 -16.78
N SER A 541 3.77 18.61 -17.36
CA SER A 541 4.57 18.75 -18.58
C SER A 541 3.71 19.02 -19.83
N SER A 542 2.46 18.53 -19.82
CA SER A 542 1.48 18.74 -20.89
C SER A 542 0.14 19.16 -20.30
N LYS A 543 -0.58 20.04 -21.01
CA LYS A 543 -1.91 20.53 -20.63
C LYS A 543 -2.87 19.39 -20.25
N THR A 544 -3.56 19.56 -19.15
CA THR A 544 -4.66 18.66 -18.76
C THR A 544 -5.83 18.85 -19.72
N SER A 545 -6.40 17.73 -20.14
CA SER A 545 -7.63 17.71 -20.95
C SER A 545 -8.84 17.90 -20.03
N THR A 546 -9.68 18.86 -20.35
CA THR A 546 -10.85 19.23 -19.52
C THR A 546 -12.16 18.92 -20.23
N GLY A 547 -13.25 18.85 -19.46
CA GLY A 547 -14.61 18.87 -20.00
C GLY A 547 -14.92 20.18 -20.75
N LEU A 548 -16.14 20.25 -21.30
CA LEU A 548 -16.61 21.39 -22.11
C LEU A 548 -16.48 22.74 -21.39
N ASN A 549 -16.72 22.74 -20.07
CA ASN A 549 -16.67 23.95 -19.24
C ASN A 549 -15.36 24.09 -18.44
N GLY A 550 -14.36 23.24 -18.66
CA GLY A 550 -13.09 23.30 -17.94
C GLY A 550 -13.03 22.45 -16.65
N GLU A 551 -14.09 21.70 -16.33
CA GLU A 551 -14.15 20.80 -15.17
C GLU A 551 -13.47 19.46 -15.43
N VAL A 552 -13.01 18.82 -14.35
CA VAL A 552 -12.45 17.47 -14.32
C VAL A 552 -13.01 16.70 -13.14
N SER A 553 -13.23 15.39 -13.31
CA SER A 553 -13.67 14.49 -12.24
C SER A 553 -12.57 14.18 -11.22
N SER A 554 -11.31 14.42 -11.57
CA SER A 554 -10.14 14.30 -10.70
C SER A 554 -9.02 15.21 -11.19
N LEU A 555 -8.27 15.80 -10.25
CA LEU A 555 -7.14 16.67 -10.57
C LEU A 555 -5.97 15.85 -11.15
N PRO A 556 -5.18 16.43 -12.07
CA PRO A 556 -3.94 15.80 -12.51
C PRO A 556 -2.94 15.71 -11.34
N GLN A 557 -2.11 14.68 -11.32
CA GLN A 557 -0.96 14.61 -10.42
C GLN A 557 0.04 15.72 -10.78
N SER A 558 0.53 16.45 -9.78
CA SER A 558 1.63 17.39 -9.99
C SER A 558 2.93 16.62 -10.17
N ARG A 559 3.84 17.13 -11.00
CA ARG A 559 5.20 16.59 -11.11
C ARG A 559 5.96 16.77 -9.79
N ASP A 560 6.62 15.73 -9.31
CA ASP A 560 7.52 15.84 -8.16
C ASP A 560 8.84 16.51 -8.56
N TRP A 561 9.28 16.26 -9.80
CA TRP A 561 10.49 16.86 -10.37
C TRP A 561 10.35 17.20 -11.87
N LEU A 562 11.16 18.16 -12.30
CA LEU A 562 11.40 18.52 -13.70
C LEU A 562 12.90 18.66 -13.95
N ASP A 563 13.34 18.45 -15.20
CA ASP A 563 14.66 18.89 -15.63
C ASP A 563 14.65 20.37 -16.04
N GLU A 564 15.79 21.02 -15.91
CA GLU A 564 15.95 22.44 -16.24
C GLU A 564 15.80 22.79 -17.72
N TRP A 565 15.68 21.83 -18.65
CA TRP A 565 15.51 22.12 -20.09
C TRP A 565 14.04 22.04 -20.54
N SER A 566 13.19 21.38 -19.74
CA SER A 566 11.79 21.15 -20.06
C SER A 566 10.89 22.31 -19.62
N GLY A 567 10.12 22.85 -20.56
CA GLY A 567 9.03 23.77 -20.24
C GLY A 567 7.79 23.04 -19.71
N TYR A 568 7.09 23.64 -18.75
CA TYR A 568 5.93 23.05 -18.07
C TYR A 568 4.73 24.00 -18.02
N TRP A 569 3.61 23.54 -17.47
CA TRP A 569 2.42 24.35 -17.22
C TRP A 569 2.13 24.35 -15.72
N LEU A 570 1.92 25.54 -15.17
CA LEU A 570 1.27 25.69 -13.87
C LEU A 570 -0.23 25.82 -14.11
N GLU A 571 -1.01 24.81 -13.73
CA GLU A 571 -2.47 24.83 -13.81
C GLU A 571 -3.06 25.20 -12.44
N ILE A 572 -3.98 26.16 -12.45
CA ILE A 572 -4.66 26.68 -11.27
C ILE A 572 -6.11 26.20 -11.34
N TRP A 573 -6.47 25.33 -10.41
CA TRP A 573 -7.79 24.73 -10.30
C TRP A 573 -8.51 25.31 -9.10
N VAL A 574 -9.82 25.53 -9.24
CA VAL A 574 -10.64 26.09 -8.17
C VAL A 574 -11.90 25.26 -8.03
N GLY A 575 -12.32 25.00 -6.80
CA GLY A 575 -13.57 24.31 -6.54
C GLY A 575 -14.10 24.55 -5.14
N THR A 576 -15.38 24.24 -4.94
CA THR A 576 -16.02 24.14 -3.63
C THR A 576 -16.27 22.65 -3.37
N PRO A 577 -15.31 21.92 -2.78
CA PRO A 577 -15.33 20.47 -2.66
C PRO A 577 -16.40 19.91 -1.71
N ALA A 578 -17.23 20.77 -1.10
CA ALA A 578 -18.44 20.37 -0.39
C ALA A 578 -19.66 20.87 -1.19
N PRO A 579 -20.71 20.05 -1.35
CA PRO A 579 -21.92 20.43 -2.10
C PRO A 579 -22.56 21.63 -1.41
N SER A 580 -22.23 22.79 -1.96
CA SER A 580 -22.57 24.09 -1.40
C SER A 580 -23.73 24.73 -2.16
N ASP A 581 -24.20 24.11 -3.25
CA ASP A 581 -25.08 24.71 -4.26
C ASP A 581 -24.49 26.02 -4.84
N HIS A 582 -23.18 26.25 -4.68
CA HIS A 582 -22.52 27.53 -4.95
C HIS A 582 -21.28 27.35 -5.83
N GLY A 583 -21.46 27.41 -7.15
CA GLY A 583 -20.35 27.45 -8.10
C GLY A 583 -19.50 28.73 -8.01
N ILE A 584 -18.32 28.67 -8.61
CA ILE A 584 -17.34 29.77 -8.69
C ILE A 584 -17.85 30.86 -9.65
N GLN A 585 -17.80 32.12 -9.21
CA GLN A 585 -18.18 33.28 -10.01
C GLN A 585 -16.96 34.02 -10.58
N SER A 586 -15.93 34.24 -9.77
CA SER A 586 -14.69 34.86 -10.21
C SER A 586 -13.52 34.49 -9.32
N VAL A 587 -12.33 34.53 -9.91
CA VAL A 587 -11.07 34.30 -9.21
C VAL A 587 -10.15 35.48 -9.50
N VAL A 588 -9.40 35.90 -8.49
CA VAL A 588 -8.27 36.82 -8.56
C VAL A 588 -7.11 36.13 -7.87
N ILE A 589 -5.98 35.98 -8.54
CA ILE A 589 -4.77 35.38 -7.95
C ILE A 589 -3.55 36.13 -8.45
N ASP A 590 -2.70 36.57 -7.53
CA ASP A 590 -1.37 37.10 -7.83
C ASP A 590 -0.35 36.22 -7.15
N PHE A 591 0.73 35.90 -7.84
CA PHE A 591 1.78 35.06 -7.30
C PHE A 591 3.14 35.42 -7.87
N SER A 592 4.18 35.10 -7.11
CA SER A 592 5.56 35.12 -7.56
C SER A 592 6.11 33.72 -7.82
N TYR A 593 7.17 33.63 -8.62
CA TYR A 593 7.92 32.43 -8.94
C TYR A 593 9.42 32.76 -9.04
N ASN A 594 10.26 31.73 -9.02
CA ASN A 594 11.71 31.86 -9.09
C ASN A 594 12.20 32.11 -10.53
N THR A 595 12.54 33.35 -10.88
CA THR A 595 13.04 33.73 -12.21
C THR A 595 14.45 33.26 -12.51
N ASP A 596 15.19 32.78 -11.52
CA ASP A 596 16.56 32.32 -11.75
C ASP A 596 16.59 30.99 -12.53
N ILE A 597 15.45 30.30 -12.62
CA ILE A 597 15.35 28.95 -13.20
C ILE A 597 14.24 28.79 -14.24
N THR A 598 13.35 29.78 -14.41
CA THR A 598 12.21 29.66 -15.32
C THR A 598 11.56 31.00 -15.66
N THR A 599 11.13 31.11 -16.91
CA THR A 599 10.41 32.27 -17.46
C THR A 599 8.94 31.94 -17.69
N ALA A 600 8.02 32.78 -17.19
CA ALA A 600 6.61 32.66 -17.57
C ALA A 600 6.36 33.34 -18.93
N THR A 601 5.74 32.64 -19.89
CA THR A 601 5.63 33.14 -21.27
C THR A 601 4.19 33.44 -21.72
N SER A 602 3.20 32.75 -21.15
CA SER A 602 1.79 33.00 -21.52
C SER A 602 0.80 32.58 -20.43
N ILE A 603 -0.37 33.23 -20.46
CA ILE A 603 -1.53 32.91 -19.62
C ILE A 603 -2.63 32.39 -20.55
N GLU A 604 -3.26 31.29 -20.17
CA GLU A 604 -4.45 30.75 -20.81
C GLU A 604 -5.53 30.51 -19.75
N TYR A 605 -6.68 31.15 -19.89
CA TYR A 605 -7.83 30.93 -19.00
C TYR A 605 -8.55 29.63 -19.34
N GLY A 606 -9.10 28.98 -18.32
CA GLY A 606 -9.96 27.82 -18.50
C GLY A 606 -11.26 28.19 -19.22
N ALA A 607 -11.90 27.18 -19.81
CA ALA A 607 -13.00 27.36 -20.75
C ALA A 607 -14.22 28.09 -20.14
N ALA A 608 -14.44 27.95 -18.84
CA ALA A 608 -15.50 28.61 -18.09
C ALA A 608 -15.29 30.13 -17.89
N PHE A 609 -14.03 30.59 -17.78
CA PHE A 609 -13.71 31.92 -17.27
C PHE A 609 -13.53 32.94 -18.40
N THR A 610 -14.61 33.28 -19.09
CA THR A 610 -14.58 34.14 -20.29
C THR A 610 -14.81 35.63 -20.03
N GLU A 611 -15.17 36.03 -18.80
CA GLU A 611 -15.51 37.42 -18.47
C GLU A 611 -14.36 38.14 -17.77
N ASN A 612 -14.20 39.44 -18.05
CA ASN A 612 -13.25 40.33 -17.36
C ASN A 612 -11.82 39.77 -17.20
N GLN A 613 -11.35 38.99 -18.18
CA GLN A 613 -10.00 38.43 -18.18
C GLN A 613 -8.95 39.55 -18.11
N THR A 614 -8.15 39.52 -17.04
CA THR A 614 -7.02 40.40 -16.77
C THR A 614 -5.87 39.57 -16.23
N GLY A 615 -4.64 39.99 -16.50
CA GLY A 615 -3.45 39.29 -16.07
C GLY A 615 -2.24 39.78 -16.84
N SER A 616 -1.13 39.99 -16.14
CA SER A 616 0.13 40.38 -16.75
C SER A 616 1.27 39.62 -16.10
N ILE A 617 2.15 39.10 -16.93
CA ILE A 617 3.42 38.51 -16.50
C ILE A 617 4.46 39.63 -16.43
N ASN A 618 5.05 39.81 -15.25
CA ASN A 618 6.25 40.61 -15.04
C ASN A 618 7.41 39.69 -14.69
N ASP A 619 8.03 39.16 -15.73
CA ASP A 619 9.14 38.23 -15.62
C ASP A 619 10.40 38.86 -14.99
N GLN A 620 10.60 40.18 -15.13
CA GLN A 620 11.72 40.87 -14.48
C GLN A 620 11.65 40.84 -12.94
N THR A 621 10.46 40.69 -12.38
CA THR A 621 10.25 40.60 -10.93
C THR A 621 9.73 39.23 -10.51
N GLY A 622 9.58 38.29 -11.43
CA GLY A 622 9.06 36.96 -11.18
C GLY A 622 7.62 36.95 -10.71
N GLN A 623 6.76 37.81 -11.25
CA GLN A 623 5.38 37.94 -10.79
C GLN A 623 4.37 37.75 -11.91
N VAL A 624 3.26 37.09 -11.60
CA VAL A 624 2.02 37.14 -12.36
C VAL A 624 1.03 37.95 -11.54
N ILE A 625 0.64 39.12 -12.06
CA ILE A 625 -0.17 40.11 -11.33
C ILE A 625 -1.45 40.47 -12.07
N ASN A 626 -2.44 40.90 -11.30
CA ASN A 626 -3.81 41.17 -11.73
C ASN A 626 -4.40 39.99 -12.50
N LEU A 627 -4.03 38.74 -12.17
CA LEU A 627 -4.57 37.59 -12.88
C LEU A 627 -5.98 37.31 -12.33
N SER A 628 -6.99 37.73 -13.09
CA SER A 628 -8.40 37.58 -12.74
C SER A 628 -9.26 37.25 -13.95
N ALA A 629 -10.30 36.46 -13.72
CA ALA A 629 -11.39 36.27 -14.65
C ALA A 629 -12.66 35.85 -13.91
N GLY A 630 -13.80 36.13 -14.52
CA GLY A 630 -15.12 35.70 -14.07
C GLY A 630 -15.82 34.78 -15.07
N THR A 631 -16.94 34.23 -14.65
CA THR A 631 -17.81 33.38 -15.46
C THR A 631 -19.27 33.83 -15.36
N SER A 632 -20.01 33.63 -16.46
CA SER A 632 -21.48 33.75 -16.47
C SER A 632 -22.19 32.42 -16.21
N LEU A 633 -21.43 31.33 -16.11
CA LEU A 633 -21.97 29.99 -15.89
C LEU A 633 -22.30 29.80 -14.41
N THR A 634 -23.39 29.11 -14.12
CA THR A 634 -23.83 28.80 -12.75
C THR A 634 -23.44 27.38 -12.37
N GLY A 635 -22.97 27.17 -11.15
CA GLY A 635 -22.66 25.83 -10.62
C GLY A 635 -21.36 25.21 -11.12
N ILE A 636 -20.55 25.95 -11.87
CA ILE A 636 -19.23 25.45 -12.26
C ILE A 636 -18.27 25.47 -11.07
N GLY A 637 -17.45 24.44 -10.92
CA GLY A 637 -16.57 24.33 -9.75
C GLY A 637 -17.29 23.86 -8.47
N ASP A 638 -18.59 23.55 -8.54
CA ASP A 638 -19.33 22.89 -7.48
C ASP A 638 -19.13 21.38 -7.64
N ASP A 639 -18.68 20.69 -6.59
CA ASP A 639 -18.32 19.27 -6.55
C ASP A 639 -17.16 18.80 -7.46
N GLU A 640 -16.92 19.44 -8.61
CA GLU A 640 -15.80 19.14 -9.52
C GLU A 640 -14.86 20.35 -9.66
N PRO A 641 -13.54 20.18 -9.53
CA PRO A 641 -12.60 21.26 -9.77
C PRO A 641 -12.69 21.79 -11.21
N VAL A 642 -12.77 23.12 -11.34
CA VAL A 642 -12.76 23.81 -12.63
C VAL A 642 -11.42 24.49 -12.86
N LEU A 643 -10.87 24.34 -14.07
CA LEU A 643 -9.64 25.05 -14.46
C LEU A 643 -9.92 26.55 -14.50
N PHE A 644 -9.25 27.32 -13.64
CA PHE A 644 -9.30 28.78 -13.69
C PHE A 644 -8.39 29.31 -14.79
N ALA A 645 -7.10 28.97 -14.73
CA ALA A 645 -6.10 29.38 -15.69
C ALA A 645 -4.90 28.43 -15.68
N ARG A 646 -4.09 28.49 -16.73
CA ARG A 646 -2.77 27.88 -16.79
C ARG A 646 -1.73 28.83 -17.32
N ILE A 647 -0.54 28.77 -16.73
CA ILE A 647 0.60 29.63 -17.06
C ILE A 647 1.67 28.75 -17.68
N ARG A 648 2.12 29.11 -18.88
CA ARG A 648 3.24 28.43 -19.53
C ARG A 648 4.54 28.94 -18.93
N PHE A 649 5.36 28.01 -18.49
CA PHE A 649 6.74 28.25 -18.11
C PHE A 649 7.67 27.60 -19.12
N GLU A 650 8.67 28.35 -19.55
CA GLU A 650 9.74 27.88 -20.42
C GLU A 650 11.07 28.10 -19.74
N SER A 651 12.05 27.29 -20.13
CA SER A 651 13.43 27.47 -19.71
C SER A 651 14.20 28.13 -20.84
N THR A 652 14.78 29.28 -20.55
CA THR A 652 15.50 30.12 -21.51
C THR A 652 17.02 29.94 -21.38
N GLU A 653 17.79 30.42 -22.36
CA GLU A 653 19.26 30.31 -22.37
C GLU A 653 19.95 31.16 -21.28
N ASP A 654 19.24 32.10 -20.67
CA ASP A 654 19.79 32.97 -19.61
C ASP A 654 19.57 32.39 -18.19
N GLU A 655 18.83 31.28 -18.08
CA GLU A 655 18.52 30.56 -16.84
C GLU A 655 19.32 29.27 -16.82
N SER A 656 19.89 28.87 -15.69
CA SER A 656 20.57 27.57 -15.58
C SER A 656 20.59 27.10 -14.13
N ILE A 657 20.51 25.79 -13.94
CA ILE A 657 20.79 25.16 -12.66
C ILE A 657 22.12 24.47 -12.79
N ASN A 658 23.16 25.11 -12.25
CA ASN A 658 24.51 24.56 -12.38
C ASN A 658 24.66 23.31 -11.51
N LEU A 659 25.38 22.32 -12.05
CA LEU A 659 25.83 21.15 -11.29
C LEU A 659 26.70 21.61 -10.10
N ASP A 660 26.42 21.12 -8.89
CA ASP A 660 27.24 21.38 -7.71
C ASP A 660 28.42 20.42 -7.68
N TRP A 661 29.52 20.85 -8.31
CA TRP A 661 30.76 20.10 -8.44
C TRP A 661 31.45 19.82 -7.10
N ASP A 662 31.36 20.75 -6.15
CA ASP A 662 32.00 20.63 -4.85
C ASP A 662 31.14 19.80 -3.89
N GLY A 663 29.81 19.97 -3.96
CA GLY A 663 28.81 19.24 -3.19
C GLY A 663 28.44 17.86 -3.73
N GLN A 664 28.83 17.53 -4.97
CA GLN A 664 28.46 16.31 -5.68
C GLN A 664 26.93 16.08 -5.69
N SER A 665 26.17 17.11 -6.03
CA SER A 665 24.71 17.11 -6.03
C SER A 665 24.15 17.86 -7.24
N LEU A 666 22.95 17.51 -7.68
CA LEU A 666 22.24 18.23 -8.75
C LEU A 666 21.69 19.60 -8.30
N ASN A 667 21.83 19.94 -7.00
CA ASN A 667 21.44 21.22 -6.41
C ASN A 667 20.03 21.70 -6.86
N PRO A 668 18.99 20.90 -6.58
CA PRO A 668 17.63 21.23 -7.03
C PRO A 668 17.19 22.62 -6.58
N GLN A 669 16.46 23.30 -7.47
CA GLN A 669 15.84 24.57 -7.16
C GLN A 669 14.32 24.41 -7.16
N SER A 670 13.67 25.00 -6.17
CA SER A 670 12.20 25.06 -6.15
C SER A 670 11.70 26.12 -7.14
N VAL A 671 10.58 25.82 -7.80
CA VAL A 671 9.81 26.81 -8.57
C VAL A 671 9.34 27.98 -7.67
N ALA A 672 9.26 27.74 -6.35
CA ALA A 672 8.99 28.73 -5.31
C ALA A 672 7.72 29.56 -5.54
N VAL A 673 6.65 28.92 -6.04
CA VAL A 673 5.38 29.61 -6.27
C VAL A 673 4.83 30.13 -4.95
N THR A 674 4.77 31.45 -4.81
CA THR A 674 4.28 32.12 -3.60
C THR A 674 3.06 32.93 -3.95
N ILE A 675 1.91 32.59 -3.37
CA ILE A 675 0.67 33.35 -3.55
C ILE A 675 0.77 34.66 -2.76
N GLU A 676 0.68 35.78 -3.46
CA GLU A 676 0.74 37.13 -2.89
C GLU A 676 -0.65 37.67 -2.59
N HIS A 677 -1.61 37.33 -3.45
CA HIS A 677 -3.00 37.70 -3.29
C HIS A 677 -3.90 36.61 -3.87
N LEU A 678 -4.99 36.28 -3.19
CA LEU A 678 -5.99 35.35 -3.68
C LEU A 678 -7.36 35.79 -3.17
N GLU A 679 -8.30 35.91 -4.09
CA GLU A 679 -9.71 36.14 -3.80
C GLU A 679 -10.53 35.23 -4.72
N VAL A 680 -11.45 34.47 -4.13
CA VAL A 680 -12.42 33.68 -4.88
C VAL A 680 -13.82 34.10 -4.44
N LEU A 681 -14.66 34.42 -5.41
CA LEU A 681 -16.06 34.77 -5.21
C LEU A 681 -16.93 33.63 -5.70
N ASP A 682 -17.81 33.15 -4.83
CA ASP A 682 -18.86 32.17 -5.16
C ASP A 682 -20.21 32.87 -5.41
N THR A 683 -21.19 32.11 -5.88
CA THR A 683 -22.55 32.62 -6.18
C THR A 683 -23.37 33.04 -4.94
N ALA A 684 -22.85 32.92 -3.71
CA ALA A 684 -23.52 33.31 -2.47
C ALA A 684 -23.19 34.74 -1.98
N GLU A 685 -22.49 35.54 -2.79
CA GLU A 685 -22.09 36.94 -2.51
C GLU A 685 -21.19 37.14 -1.26
N ALA A 686 -20.57 36.08 -0.73
CA ALA A 686 -19.63 36.20 0.40
C ALA A 686 -18.18 35.97 -0.06
N VAL A 687 -17.32 36.99 0.09
CA VAL A 687 -15.87 36.82 0.03
C VAL A 687 -15.46 35.81 1.11
N ARG A 688 -14.91 34.65 0.74
CA ARG A 688 -14.45 33.67 1.74
C ARG A 688 -13.02 33.98 2.16
N GLU A 689 -12.82 34.17 3.47
CA GLU A 689 -11.50 34.28 4.11
C GLU A 689 -10.88 32.90 4.46
N ASN A 690 -11.59 31.79 4.24
CA ASN A 690 -11.11 30.44 4.50
C ASN A 690 -10.81 29.71 3.18
N LEU A 691 -9.65 30.01 2.59
CA LEU A 691 -9.14 29.36 1.38
C LEU A 691 -8.15 28.27 1.78
N LEU A 692 -8.30 27.07 1.22
CA LEU A 692 -7.28 26.04 1.29
C LEU A 692 -6.47 26.10 0.00
N ILE A 693 -5.16 26.31 0.11
CA ILE A 693 -4.24 26.43 -1.02
C ILE A 693 -3.25 25.29 -0.98
N LEU A 694 -3.23 24.46 -2.02
CA LEU A 694 -2.21 23.42 -2.19
C LEU A 694 -1.22 23.89 -3.25
N ILE A 695 0.02 24.13 -2.82
CA ILE A 695 1.12 24.60 -3.66
C ILE A 695 2.05 23.40 -3.96
N PRO A 696 2.37 23.14 -5.24
CA PRO A 696 3.24 22.03 -5.62
C PRO A 696 4.66 22.26 -5.09
N GLN A 697 5.28 21.20 -4.58
CA GLN A 697 6.66 21.20 -4.07
C GLN A 697 7.69 20.79 -5.13
N THR A 698 7.34 20.91 -6.41
CA THR A 698 8.15 20.47 -7.55
C THR A 698 9.54 21.09 -7.51
N GLN A 699 10.56 20.23 -7.64
CA GLN A 699 11.96 20.64 -7.77
C GLN A 699 12.39 20.59 -9.24
N ILE A 700 13.20 21.56 -9.67
CA ILE A 700 13.86 21.55 -10.97
C ILE A 700 15.32 21.17 -10.76
N TYR A 701 15.79 20.18 -11.52
CA TYR A 701 17.14 19.63 -11.42
C TYR A 701 17.99 20.00 -12.63
N ALA A 702 19.28 20.22 -12.37
CA ALA A 702 20.32 20.32 -13.38
C ALA A 702 20.36 19.08 -14.29
N ASN A 703 20.78 19.26 -15.54
CA ASN A 703 20.95 18.15 -16.48
C ASN A 703 22.37 17.53 -16.37
N PRO A 704 22.56 16.36 -15.73
CA PRO A 704 23.88 15.76 -15.54
C PRO A 704 24.56 15.33 -16.85
N PHE A 705 23.80 15.16 -17.94
CA PHE A 705 24.37 14.79 -19.24
C PHE A 705 25.15 15.93 -19.92
N ASP A 706 24.90 17.17 -19.52
CA ASP A 706 25.66 18.34 -19.94
C ASP A 706 26.77 18.64 -18.91
N LEU A 707 27.83 17.83 -18.97
CA LEU A 707 28.93 17.87 -17.99
C LEU A 707 29.72 19.17 -18.04
N ASN A 708 29.58 19.97 -19.09
CA ASN A 708 30.23 21.26 -19.17
C ASN A 708 29.26 22.44 -19.15
N ASP A 709 27.99 22.18 -18.85
CA ASP A 709 26.96 23.20 -18.58
C ASP A 709 26.89 24.26 -19.70
N ASP A 710 26.98 23.81 -20.98
CA ASP A 710 26.92 24.70 -22.16
C ASP A 710 25.61 24.61 -22.97
N ASP A 711 24.57 24.08 -22.34
CA ASP A 711 23.20 23.86 -22.82
C ASP A 711 23.07 22.89 -24.01
N ILE A 712 24.10 22.07 -24.26
CA ILE A 712 24.11 21.13 -25.38
C ILE A 712 24.97 19.88 -25.11
N ILE A 713 24.32 18.71 -25.11
CA ILE A 713 25.00 17.42 -24.96
C ILE A 713 25.71 17.09 -26.28
N ASN A 714 27.03 17.16 -26.32
CA ASN A 714 27.80 16.95 -27.53
C ASN A 714 29.17 16.29 -27.30
N TYR A 715 30.10 16.50 -28.23
CA TYR A 715 31.44 15.91 -28.17
C TYR A 715 32.28 16.47 -27.00
N ARG A 716 31.94 17.65 -26.46
CA ARG A 716 32.61 18.25 -25.30
C ARG A 716 32.31 17.48 -24.02
N ASP A 717 31.05 17.12 -23.78
CA ASP A 717 30.63 16.25 -22.68
C ASP A 717 31.25 14.87 -22.82
N LEU A 718 31.28 14.34 -24.04
CA LEU A 718 31.94 13.07 -24.31
C LEU A 718 33.44 13.12 -23.97
N ILE A 719 34.12 14.24 -24.24
CA ILE A 719 35.52 14.41 -23.84
C ILE A 719 35.63 14.40 -22.31
N GLN A 720 34.74 15.09 -21.59
CA GLN A 720 34.71 15.10 -20.12
C GLN A 720 34.52 13.69 -19.56
N LEU A 721 33.51 12.96 -20.05
CA LEU A 721 33.23 11.58 -19.66
C LEU A 721 34.43 10.65 -19.92
N ILE A 722 35.07 10.75 -21.09
CA ILE A 722 36.24 9.92 -21.45
C ILE A 722 37.42 10.18 -20.51
N THR A 723 37.58 11.40 -19.98
CA THR A 723 38.71 11.72 -19.08
C THR A 723 38.63 10.96 -17.75
N VAL A 724 37.44 10.55 -17.34
CA VAL A 724 37.16 9.80 -16.11
C VAL A 724 36.71 8.36 -16.40
N TYR A 725 36.86 7.86 -17.63
CA TYR A 725 36.48 6.51 -17.96
C TYR A 725 37.31 5.47 -17.18
N GLY A 726 36.62 4.56 -16.50
CA GLY A 726 37.20 3.56 -15.59
C GLY A 726 37.54 4.08 -14.20
N VAL A 727 37.14 5.31 -13.86
CA VAL A 727 37.32 5.90 -12.53
C VAL A 727 36.10 5.61 -11.67
N ALA A 728 36.34 5.16 -10.44
CA ALA A 728 35.32 5.07 -9.40
C ALA A 728 35.12 6.45 -8.75
N PRO A 729 33.91 7.03 -8.73
CA PRO A 729 33.62 8.30 -8.08
C PRO A 729 34.08 8.37 -6.61
N SER A 730 33.84 7.30 -5.84
CA SER A 730 34.26 7.21 -4.42
C SER A 730 35.79 7.26 -4.20
N GLU A 731 36.59 6.91 -5.21
CA GLU A 731 38.06 6.93 -5.15
C GLU A 731 38.65 8.17 -5.83
N SER A 732 37.80 9.11 -6.26
CA SER A 732 38.18 10.25 -7.08
C SER A 732 37.69 11.56 -6.47
N VAL A 733 38.54 12.58 -6.53
CA VAL A 733 38.15 13.97 -6.19
C VAL A 733 37.54 14.71 -7.39
N SER A 734 37.41 14.04 -8.54
CA SER A 734 36.87 14.64 -9.76
C SER A 734 35.34 14.62 -9.72
N GLY A 735 34.70 15.79 -9.61
CA GLY A 735 33.25 15.89 -9.74
C GLY A 735 32.73 15.36 -11.10
N THR A 736 33.54 15.40 -12.17
CA THR A 736 33.21 14.76 -13.46
C THR A 736 33.08 13.25 -13.36
N ALA A 737 33.81 12.59 -12.45
CA ALA A 737 33.63 11.16 -12.23
C ALA A 737 32.26 10.91 -11.57
N TRP A 738 31.89 11.73 -10.58
CA TRP A 738 30.60 11.66 -9.91
C TRP A 738 29.42 11.86 -10.86
N PHE A 739 29.38 12.96 -11.61
CA PHE A 739 28.27 13.23 -12.52
C PHE A 739 28.29 12.35 -13.77
N GLY A 740 29.47 11.90 -14.21
CA GLY A 740 29.64 11.02 -15.36
C GLY A 740 29.30 9.54 -15.08
N ASP A 741 29.03 9.17 -13.83
CA ASP A 741 28.51 7.86 -13.44
C ASP A 741 26.98 7.91 -13.49
N TYR A 742 26.39 7.78 -14.67
CA TYR A 742 24.97 8.03 -14.89
C TYR A 742 24.06 6.94 -14.35
N ASP A 743 24.56 5.72 -14.08
CA ASP A 743 23.80 4.73 -13.32
C ASP A 743 24.17 4.71 -11.83
N GLN A 744 25.06 5.61 -11.39
CA GLN A 744 25.51 5.78 -10.00
C GLN A 744 26.01 4.46 -9.39
N ASN A 745 26.63 3.59 -10.20
CA ASN A 745 27.11 2.27 -9.78
C ASN A 745 28.53 2.31 -9.18
N ASN A 746 29.05 3.53 -8.93
CA ASN A 746 30.40 3.85 -8.48
C ASN A 746 31.50 3.46 -9.48
N LEU A 747 31.22 3.49 -10.79
CA LEU A 747 32.21 3.25 -11.84
C LEU A 747 31.78 3.83 -13.20
N VAL A 748 32.46 4.90 -13.64
CA VAL A 748 32.25 5.44 -15.00
C VAL A 748 32.75 4.44 -16.05
N ASN A 749 31.85 3.90 -16.88
CA ASN A 749 32.16 2.87 -17.85
C ASN A 749 31.33 2.97 -19.15
N TYR A 750 31.26 1.87 -19.91
CA TYR A 750 30.58 1.85 -21.21
C TYR A 750 29.06 2.04 -21.09
N ARG A 751 28.45 1.74 -19.93
CA ARG A 751 27.03 1.97 -19.65
C ARG A 751 26.73 3.45 -19.64
N ASP A 752 27.55 4.24 -18.95
CA ASP A 752 27.44 5.70 -18.91
C ASP A 752 27.65 6.32 -20.28
N LEU A 753 28.61 5.78 -21.03
CA LEU A 753 28.83 6.19 -22.42
C LEU A 753 27.60 5.94 -23.29
N ILE A 754 26.91 4.81 -23.13
CA ILE A 754 25.66 4.52 -23.86
C ILE A 754 24.58 5.53 -23.48
N GLN A 755 24.44 5.87 -22.20
CA GLN A 755 23.47 6.85 -21.74
C GLN A 755 23.75 8.25 -22.31
N LEU A 756 25.01 8.69 -22.30
CA LEU A 756 25.41 9.96 -22.93
C LEU A 756 25.11 9.96 -24.43
N ILE A 757 25.45 8.87 -25.14
CA ILE A 757 25.19 8.75 -26.59
C ILE A 757 23.69 8.80 -26.88
N GLY A 758 22.85 8.21 -26.03
CA GLY A 758 21.39 8.26 -26.14
C GLY A 758 20.81 9.68 -26.05
N ASN A 759 21.54 10.60 -25.45
CA ASN A 759 21.18 12.01 -25.35
C ASN A 759 22.01 12.94 -26.25
N TYR A 760 22.92 12.40 -27.05
CA TYR A 760 23.82 13.19 -27.89
C TYR A 760 23.07 14.06 -28.92
N GLY A 761 23.42 15.34 -28.97
CA GLY A 761 22.84 16.33 -29.86
C GLY A 761 21.57 16.99 -29.34
N LYS A 762 21.09 16.60 -28.15
CA LYS A 762 20.01 17.31 -27.45
C LYS A 762 20.56 18.60 -26.83
N SER A 763 19.74 19.63 -26.82
CA SER A 763 20.11 20.96 -26.33
C SER A 763 18.90 21.69 -25.79
N LYS A 764 19.11 22.55 -24.81
CA LYS A 764 18.09 23.43 -24.23
C LYS A 764 17.39 24.30 -25.28
N ALA A 765 18.17 24.93 -26.16
CA ALA A 765 17.68 25.83 -27.21
C ALA A 765 16.66 25.19 -28.19
N ASN A 766 16.71 23.87 -28.37
CA ASN A 766 15.79 23.14 -29.25
C ASN A 766 14.67 22.42 -28.48
N ALA A 767 14.56 22.64 -27.16
CA ALA A 767 13.62 21.97 -26.26
C ALA A 767 13.55 20.45 -26.50
N SER A 768 14.70 19.82 -26.74
CA SER A 768 14.77 18.39 -27.08
C SER A 768 14.67 17.56 -25.81
N PRO A 769 13.65 16.68 -25.65
CA PRO A 769 13.46 15.92 -24.41
C PRO A 769 14.66 15.06 -24.09
N VAL A 770 15.24 15.21 -22.90
CA VAL A 770 16.36 14.40 -22.39
C VAL A 770 15.81 13.07 -21.85
N ASN A 771 16.52 11.97 -22.09
CA ASN A 771 16.16 10.65 -21.61
C ASN A 771 16.97 10.38 -20.34
N TYR A 772 16.29 10.40 -19.19
CA TYR A 772 16.90 10.09 -17.90
C TYR A 772 16.70 8.62 -17.54
N PRO A 773 17.63 7.99 -16.78
CA PRO A 773 17.43 6.66 -16.23
C PRO A 773 16.39 6.68 -15.10
N ALA A 774 15.86 5.51 -14.74
CA ALA A 774 14.75 5.38 -13.78
C ALA A 774 15.10 5.84 -12.36
N ASN A 775 16.38 5.84 -11.99
CA ASN A 775 16.90 6.26 -10.68
C ASN A 775 17.20 7.77 -10.58
N PHE A 776 16.93 8.55 -11.64
CA PHE A 776 17.04 10.00 -11.62
C PHE A 776 15.75 10.64 -11.08
N PRO A 777 15.81 11.69 -10.24
CA PRO A 777 17.01 12.41 -9.79
C PRO A 777 17.63 11.87 -8.49
N ASP A 778 17.02 10.87 -7.87
CA ASP A 778 17.30 10.48 -6.48
C ASP A 778 18.74 10.01 -6.26
N ALA A 779 19.27 9.21 -7.19
CA ALA A 779 20.62 8.64 -7.07
C ALA A 779 21.72 9.72 -7.03
N TRP A 780 21.56 10.84 -7.74
CA TRP A 780 22.55 11.94 -7.76
C TRP A 780 22.43 12.91 -6.59
N ASN A 781 21.37 12.80 -5.79
CA ASN A 781 21.18 13.67 -4.61
C ASN A 781 21.48 12.95 -3.30
N GLN A 782 21.98 11.72 -3.37
CA GLN A 782 22.30 10.90 -2.20
C GLN A 782 21.15 10.87 -1.18
N LEU A 783 19.92 10.91 -1.69
CA LEU A 783 18.73 10.86 -0.86
C LEU A 783 18.56 9.40 -0.43
N LEU A 784 18.65 9.17 0.87
CA LEU A 784 18.12 7.97 1.48
C LEU A 784 16.62 8.22 1.58
N THR A 785 15.85 7.64 0.66
CA THR A 785 14.39 7.67 0.72
C THR A 785 13.87 6.38 1.32
N VAL A 786 12.69 6.43 1.92
CA VAL A 786 11.96 5.24 2.33
C VAL A 786 11.70 4.42 1.08
N GLU A 787 12.14 3.17 1.09
CA GLU A 787 11.61 2.18 0.17
C GLU A 787 10.16 1.90 0.61
N ALA A 788 9.19 2.24 -0.24
CA ALA A 788 7.76 2.31 0.08
C ALA A 788 7.10 0.95 0.38
N GLN A 789 7.61 0.21 1.36
CA GLN A 789 7.18 -1.13 1.72
C GLN A 789 6.14 -1.16 2.87
N GLN A 790 6.10 -0.18 3.76
CA GLN A 790 5.10 -0.09 4.86
C GLN A 790 4.38 1.27 4.84
N PRO A 791 3.23 1.48 5.50
CA PRO A 791 2.68 2.82 5.70
C PRO A 791 3.32 3.50 6.93
N PRO A 792 3.38 4.84 6.98
CA PRO A 792 3.82 5.61 8.14
C PRO A 792 3.10 5.18 9.43
N GLN A 793 3.80 5.16 10.55
CA GLN A 793 3.25 4.77 11.84
C GLN A 793 2.42 5.89 12.47
N ILE A 794 1.26 5.53 13.03
CA ILE A 794 0.30 6.45 13.69
C ILE A 794 0.91 7.18 14.92
N ASN A 795 2.10 6.78 15.40
CA ASN A 795 2.87 7.49 16.43
C ASN A 795 4.40 7.36 16.22
N ALA A 796 4.87 7.72 15.03
CA ALA A 796 6.29 7.70 14.66
C ALA A 796 7.18 8.35 15.73
N LYS A 797 8.10 7.58 16.31
CA LYS A 797 9.00 8.08 17.34
C LYS A 797 10.09 8.95 16.70
N SER A 798 10.10 10.25 16.99
CA SER A 798 11.13 11.15 16.47
C SER A 798 12.51 10.88 17.07
N VAL A 799 13.57 11.10 16.28
CA VAL A 799 14.95 11.14 16.76
C VAL A 799 15.29 12.54 17.29
N THR A 800 16.19 12.61 18.28
CA THR A 800 16.67 13.90 18.80
C THR A 800 18.07 14.17 18.29
N GLN A 801 18.41 15.45 18.10
CA GLN A 801 19.77 15.89 17.73
C GLN A 801 20.86 15.26 18.62
N SER A 802 20.64 15.22 19.94
CA SER A 802 21.59 14.62 20.88
C SER A 802 21.78 13.10 20.71
N ALA A 803 20.74 12.40 20.26
CA ALA A 803 20.85 10.96 19.99
C ALA A 803 21.68 10.71 18.72
N ALA A 804 21.42 11.48 17.66
CA ALA A 804 22.17 11.43 16.41
C ALA A 804 23.66 11.74 16.62
N GLU A 805 23.99 12.79 17.39
CA GLU A 805 25.37 13.14 17.74
C GLU A 805 26.09 12.03 18.52
N THR A 806 25.37 11.29 19.37
CA THR A 806 25.94 10.17 20.13
C THR A 806 26.32 9.00 19.21
N VAL A 807 25.47 8.69 18.22
CA VAL A 807 25.75 7.66 17.20
C VAL A 807 26.93 8.08 16.34
N LEU A 808 26.95 9.32 15.83
CA LEU A 808 28.06 9.83 15.02
C LEU A 808 29.39 9.79 15.80
N ALA A 809 29.40 10.15 17.09
CA ALA A 809 30.60 10.07 17.91
C ALA A 809 31.12 8.63 18.05
N SER A 810 30.22 7.66 18.15
CA SER A 810 30.55 6.24 18.24
C SER A 810 31.13 5.72 16.92
N ALA A 811 30.50 6.07 15.79
CA ALA A 811 30.99 5.74 14.45
C ALA A 811 32.39 6.34 14.19
N LYS A 812 32.60 7.61 14.55
CA LYS A 812 33.93 8.25 14.42
C LYS A 812 35.01 7.52 15.22
N ALA A 813 34.68 7.06 16.43
CA ALA A 813 35.63 6.34 17.28
C ALA A 813 36.01 4.96 16.71
N GLU A 814 35.08 4.28 16.04
CA GLU A 814 35.30 2.96 15.45
C GLU A 814 36.12 3.01 14.15
N PHE A 815 35.85 3.98 13.28
CA PHE A 815 36.56 4.10 12.00
C PHE A 815 37.91 4.80 12.13
N SER A 816 38.08 5.72 13.09
CA SER A 816 39.33 6.49 13.23
C SER A 816 40.62 5.64 13.24
N PRO A 817 40.71 4.47 13.92
CA PRO A 817 41.89 3.61 13.91
C PRO A 817 42.23 2.99 12.55
N GLN A 818 41.28 2.92 11.62
CA GLN A 818 41.41 2.28 10.31
C GLN A 818 41.85 3.27 9.22
N LEU A 819 41.83 4.56 9.54
CA LEU A 819 42.05 5.67 8.61
C LEU A 819 43.46 6.25 8.74
N ASP A 820 43.99 6.75 7.63
CA ASP A 820 45.23 7.52 7.63
C ASP A 820 45.03 8.94 8.23
N SER A 821 46.13 9.68 8.42
CA SER A 821 46.06 10.98 9.08
C SER A 821 45.27 12.04 8.31
N ALA A 822 45.16 11.95 6.98
CA ALA A 822 44.36 12.87 6.18
C ALA A 822 42.88 12.52 6.28
N GLN A 823 42.56 11.23 6.21
CA GLN A 823 41.20 10.71 6.36
C GLN A 823 40.65 10.94 7.77
N GLN A 824 41.49 10.82 8.82
CA GLN A 824 41.11 11.15 10.19
C GLN A 824 40.74 12.64 10.35
N GLN A 825 41.43 13.53 9.63
CA GLN A 825 41.12 14.96 9.65
C GLN A 825 39.77 15.24 8.97
N ILE A 826 39.50 14.60 7.84
CA ILE A 826 38.18 14.67 7.17
C ILE A 826 37.09 14.13 8.11
N LEU A 827 37.31 12.97 8.75
CA LEU A 827 36.36 12.36 9.67
C LEU A 827 36.05 13.28 10.88
N THR A 828 37.02 14.07 11.36
CA THR A 828 36.76 15.03 12.43
C THR A 828 35.80 16.15 12.03
N GLU A 829 35.76 16.51 10.75
CA GLU A 829 34.95 17.60 10.20
C GLU A 829 33.50 17.18 9.87
N VAL A 830 33.18 15.87 9.85
CA VAL A 830 31.82 15.37 9.60
C VAL A 830 30.85 15.77 10.71
N ASP A 831 29.70 16.33 10.38
CA ASP A 831 28.62 16.69 11.30
C ASP A 831 27.35 15.86 11.04
N ILE A 832 26.39 15.88 11.96
CA ILE A 832 25.05 15.29 11.77
C ILE A 832 23.96 16.25 12.24
N GLN A 833 22.90 16.41 11.47
CA GLN A 833 21.78 17.29 11.79
C GLN A 833 20.44 16.58 11.63
N VAL A 834 19.60 16.70 12.66
CA VAL A 834 18.22 16.23 12.66
C VAL A 834 17.33 17.38 12.19
N VAL A 835 16.69 17.20 11.05
CA VAL A 835 15.81 18.18 10.40
C VAL A 835 14.54 17.50 9.89
N ASP A 836 13.49 18.25 9.60
CA ASP A 836 12.27 17.71 8.99
C ASP A 836 12.47 17.73 7.45
N LEU A 837 12.80 16.59 6.87
CA LEU A 837 13.02 16.43 5.43
C LEU A 837 11.68 16.16 4.74
N SER A 838 11.49 16.73 3.54
CA SER A 838 10.21 16.63 2.84
C SER A 838 9.99 15.25 2.20
N GLY A 839 8.73 14.84 2.14
CA GLY A 839 8.30 13.61 1.45
C GLY A 839 8.85 12.35 2.13
N ASP A 840 9.28 11.39 1.33
CA ASP A 840 9.77 10.09 1.80
C ASP A 840 11.26 10.08 2.16
N THR A 841 11.89 11.25 2.34
CA THR A 841 13.34 11.31 2.57
C THR A 841 13.67 10.95 4.03
N LEU A 842 14.41 9.87 4.25
CA LEU A 842 14.96 9.45 5.55
C LEU A 842 16.24 10.18 5.92
N GLY A 843 17.08 10.50 4.94
CA GLY A 843 18.34 11.17 5.18
C GLY A 843 19.01 11.64 3.90
N ARG A 844 20.02 12.49 4.06
CA ARG A 844 20.82 13.03 2.97
C ARG A 844 22.26 13.20 3.43
N ALA A 845 23.21 12.67 2.68
CA ALA A 845 24.62 12.96 2.89
C ALA A 845 25.05 14.11 1.97
N VAL A 846 25.78 15.08 2.53
CA VAL A 846 26.52 16.10 1.76
C VAL A 846 27.93 16.20 2.32
N PRO A 847 28.89 16.83 1.61
CA PRO A 847 30.25 16.95 2.11
C PRO A 847 30.30 17.56 3.52
N GLY A 848 30.79 16.76 4.47
CA GLY A 848 30.96 17.16 5.86
C GLY A 848 29.69 17.21 6.71
N THR A 849 28.49 16.89 6.20
CA THR A 849 27.27 16.86 7.04
C THR A 849 26.29 15.76 6.59
N ILE A 850 25.79 15.00 7.55
CA ILE A 850 24.72 14.03 7.36
C ILE A 850 23.42 14.65 7.90
N TYR A 851 22.41 14.77 7.06
CA TYR A 851 21.07 15.15 7.48
C TYR A 851 20.24 13.88 7.69
N ILE A 852 19.54 13.79 8.80
CA ILE A 852 18.54 12.73 9.03
C ILE A 852 17.19 13.36 9.31
N ASP A 853 16.14 12.74 8.79
CA ASP A 853 14.79 13.20 9.00
C ASP A 853 14.39 13.09 10.49
N VAL A 854 13.49 13.93 10.97
CA VAL A 854 13.11 13.97 12.39
C VAL A 854 12.23 12.78 12.79
N ASN A 855 11.39 12.29 11.88
CA ASN A 855 10.41 11.23 12.17
C ASN A 855 10.51 10.03 11.22
N ALA A 856 11.59 9.96 10.44
CA ALA A 856 11.85 8.94 9.42
C ALA A 856 10.72 8.92 8.38
N ALA A 857 10.33 10.06 7.82
CA ALA A 857 9.18 10.20 6.90
C ALA A 857 7.88 9.60 7.44
N GLY A 858 7.69 9.70 8.76
CA GLY A 858 6.54 9.16 9.48
C GLY A 858 6.65 7.69 9.88
N TYR A 859 7.78 7.02 9.68
CA TYR A 859 7.98 5.62 10.09
C TYR A 859 8.54 5.46 11.52
N GLY A 860 9.13 6.53 12.05
CA GLY A 860 9.76 6.56 13.35
C GLY A 860 11.19 5.98 13.34
N TRP A 861 12.06 6.55 14.17
CA TRP A 861 13.41 6.07 14.35
C TRP A 861 13.53 5.09 15.52
N PHE A 862 14.19 3.97 15.25
CA PHE A 862 14.82 3.16 16.27
C PHE A 862 16.27 3.61 16.43
N VAL A 863 16.65 4.10 17.61
CA VAL A 863 18.04 4.45 17.91
C VAL A 863 18.65 3.28 18.66
N ASP A 864 19.48 2.53 17.94
CA ASP A 864 20.21 1.37 18.44
C ASP A 864 21.17 1.78 19.59
N ALA A 865 21.13 1.03 20.69
CA ALA A 865 22.00 1.24 21.84
C ALA A 865 23.32 0.44 21.76
N THR A 866 23.39 -0.55 20.87
CA THR A 866 24.58 -1.32 20.52
C THR A 866 24.82 -1.33 18.99
N PRO A 867 25.09 -0.18 18.34
CA PRO A 867 25.17 -0.04 16.87
C PRO A 867 26.29 -0.84 16.17
N PHE A 868 27.06 -1.63 16.92
CA PHE A 868 28.11 -2.53 16.41
C PHE A 868 27.81 -4.01 16.70
N ALA A 869 26.65 -4.28 17.29
CA ALA A 869 26.15 -5.61 17.56
C ALA A 869 24.76 -5.71 16.94
N ASN A 870 24.51 -6.79 16.20
CA ASN A 870 23.23 -7.10 15.61
C ASN A 870 22.36 -7.99 16.51
N GLU A 871 22.79 -8.18 17.77
CA GLU A 871 22.17 -9.10 18.74
C GLU A 871 20.74 -8.69 19.12
N GLU A 872 20.38 -7.42 18.89
CA GLU A 872 19.04 -6.87 19.14
C GLU A 872 18.10 -6.96 17.93
N PHE A 873 18.59 -7.38 16.77
CA PHE A 873 17.80 -7.62 15.57
C PHE A 873 17.71 -9.12 15.27
N SER A 874 16.50 -9.59 14.96
CA SER A 874 16.31 -10.92 14.38
C SER A 874 16.48 -10.81 12.87
N SER A 875 17.51 -11.46 12.32
CA SER A 875 17.74 -11.54 10.87
C SER A 875 16.49 -12.07 10.16
N SER A 876 15.92 -11.30 9.23
CA SER A 876 14.74 -11.71 8.45
C SER A 876 15.02 -11.98 6.97
N SER A 877 16.09 -11.45 6.38
CA SER A 877 16.59 -11.77 5.03
C SER A 877 17.96 -11.13 4.76
N GLU A 878 18.65 -11.51 3.67
CA GLU A 878 19.94 -10.91 3.25
C GLU A 878 19.82 -9.44 2.80
N LEU A 879 18.60 -8.97 2.51
CA LEU A 879 18.28 -7.59 2.15
C LEU A 879 17.76 -6.74 3.32
N SER A 880 17.84 -7.24 4.55
CA SER A 880 17.53 -6.43 5.73
C SER A 880 18.57 -5.32 5.85
N LEU A 881 18.28 -4.16 5.25
CA LEU A 881 19.13 -2.98 5.35
C LEU A 881 19.21 -2.60 6.83
N ILE A 882 20.36 -2.88 7.45
CA ILE A 882 20.72 -2.32 8.75
C ILE A 882 20.99 -0.84 8.47
N ALA A 883 19.96 0.00 8.62
CA ALA A 883 20.11 1.44 8.52
C ALA A 883 20.72 1.98 9.82
N LEU A 884 21.99 2.40 9.67
CA LEU A 884 22.95 3.07 10.57
C LEU A 884 23.72 2.20 11.56
#